data_AF-A0A7Y2Z074-F1
#
_entry.id   AF-A0A7Y2Z074-F1
#
_cell.length_a   1.000
_cell.length_b   1.000
_cell.length_c   1.000
_cell.angle_alpha   90.00
_cell.angle_beta   90.00
_cell.angle_gamma   90.00
#
_symmetry.space_group_name_H-M   'P 1'
#
loop_
_entity.id
_entity.type
_entity.pdbx_description
1 polymer ?
#
loop_
_entity_poly.entity_id
_entity_poly.type
_entity_poly.pdbx_seq_one_letter_code
_entity_poly.pdbx_strand_id
1 'polypeptide(L)'
;MVYRPSVFRILLLLFLLFAQASGSLAAENEQAGTDWEKPAWDRDLALQAVLQVDTRRIAADTFELAKSASGPATVKALKDLAQQPDWPEPAIDAAIYRFTNHLRELPPFSVDPVVLDFLLGYRNRALVAHEEHASMGVPLYPVRAAARGLLNDWTRQQAALDAAGLIATGPDQLLALYAETRDPNIRAGIESAIGAANRDTLPALLEAALAMLSSAPEITGLAGRAAIESEDLAALSEVFVRGGGAALVELSRQAHQRFPKAELDQMIRAIADRAPAATAAMLTAGSGKVGNDKRSDGPTILHSGTGPVSRPEADEGTIEAWTEEDGVLGLGYPVPIPVDTPLPFDGFRSYDGLHARHQELAETSGIVHGHIVGTTHSGREIWAYQIGDADRVRRDGQAEPAMLTNGGIHAREWQTPEVVTGIMELFAEKRGDRHFHDYLLENVNIVLLPVQNVDGFMQTQRFPTQNWLRSDPFDIQNDPQPSPRDGRMRRKNMPAVDEVLATYDDHLLGIDLNRNNPPWWATNPNRSSSDERSLVHHGMAPHSEPEAQALVAAADLGPRSQLRAFTDVHSFSQVFYFHRTANRRLSNNTIDVLQTMSDHNAALPNGSLYLFDANPEQGIDQGFGMTNEWFTTSLGIPAWGVEVEPSAGQTFFPHNPPGCGADYGGLARNCHDGFILPESQIRRVREELARSFAAVYYRQSGPPSIAAVRMVDVPTGAVIFEAEWDPAGENQRTLYLNQLQPLELGRDYAVWIAYDRPMRWREQGEIVTFPGQSAFTLNFSASASVGDQALTMIENNARWVNTPGGAPGGYFRYRDDSFAAEFSFPRDGTNLSLVPEAATATLHNVTRNMTGQALDTNPATVVSWAAGGWAGYEDSNGMNTDRGGTDKTIQFAISSEAQPVPFVVEPGTSAAWYDPAHDGEGFLIEILADKRAVMYWFTFDEDGEQAWYLAAGEVRGNRLIFPELVQTSGGVFGPNFDPDDVTRTVVGSASFLYESCSSGTLVYQLPGRKGRFELQRLTRVMGANCGPYLGPPIREEATESGSWYNPEQDGHGFVIEVMTEGQVLVYWFAYDLAGNQAWFLGVGEIEQGDLVVSEVYQTRGPVFGPEFDPADLELIPWGSLRFDLNCNAGRVTYDGSIAGYGAGEIELQRLSSLDGLECAD
;
A
#
# COMPACT_ATOMS: atom_id res chain seq x y z
N MET A 1 -17.74 35.65 -51.37
CA MET A 1 -16.51 34.91 -51.74
C MET A 1 -16.86 33.43 -51.68
N VAL A 2 -16.67 32.73 -52.81
CA VAL A 2 -16.94 31.31 -53.13
C VAL A 2 -17.40 30.40 -51.99
N TYR A 3 -18.71 30.11 -51.94
CA TYR A 3 -19.28 28.97 -51.21
C TYR A 3 -18.88 27.67 -51.95
N ARG A 4 -18.16 26.75 -51.29
CA ARG A 4 -17.85 25.41 -51.82
C ARG A 4 -18.89 24.39 -51.32
N PRO A 5 -19.65 23.72 -52.21
CA PRO A 5 -20.69 22.75 -51.84
C PRO A 5 -20.10 21.33 -51.65
N SER A 6 -19.12 21.18 -50.75
CA SER A 6 -18.34 19.93 -50.62
C SER A 6 -18.79 19.01 -49.49
N VAL A 7 -19.31 19.55 -48.38
CA VAL A 7 -19.57 18.77 -47.15
C VAL A 7 -20.88 17.97 -47.25
N PHE A 8 -21.91 18.55 -47.88
CA PHE A 8 -23.19 17.88 -48.07
C PHE A 8 -23.13 16.70 -49.06
N ARG A 9 -22.14 16.69 -49.97
CA ARG A 9 -21.94 15.58 -50.92
C ARG A 9 -21.28 14.35 -50.28
N ILE A 10 -20.50 14.52 -49.21
CA ILE A 10 -19.86 13.41 -48.51
C ILE A 10 -20.88 12.67 -47.63
N LEU A 11 -21.75 13.41 -46.93
CA LEU A 11 -22.88 12.85 -46.17
C LEU A 11 -23.91 12.14 -47.08
N LEU A 12 -24.20 12.68 -48.26
CA LEU A 12 -25.11 12.03 -49.22
C LEU A 12 -24.48 10.79 -49.91
N LEU A 13 -23.15 10.78 -50.12
CA LEU A 13 -22.44 9.59 -50.61
C LEU A 13 -22.38 8.48 -49.55
N LEU A 14 -22.20 8.82 -48.27
CA LEU A 14 -22.24 7.86 -47.16
C LEU A 14 -23.64 7.26 -46.99
N PHE A 15 -24.70 8.06 -47.16
CA PHE A 15 -26.08 7.58 -47.11
C PHE A 15 -26.43 6.62 -48.27
N LEU A 16 -25.90 6.88 -49.48
CA LEU A 16 -26.10 6.02 -50.65
C LEU A 16 -25.24 4.75 -50.63
N LEU A 17 -24.06 4.78 -50.00
CA LEU A 17 -23.22 3.59 -49.77
C LEU A 17 -23.81 2.67 -48.70
N PHE A 18 -24.45 3.23 -47.66
CA PHE A 18 -25.15 2.43 -46.63
C PHE A 18 -26.43 1.75 -47.14
N ALA A 19 -27.20 2.40 -48.01
CA ALA A 19 -28.41 1.82 -48.59
C ALA A 19 -28.12 0.61 -49.50
N GLN A 20 -26.94 0.53 -50.11
CA GLN A 20 -26.52 -0.64 -50.90
C GLN A 20 -26.01 -1.81 -50.05
N ALA A 21 -25.52 -1.57 -48.83
CA ALA A 21 -25.10 -2.61 -47.89
C ALA A 21 -26.27 -3.23 -47.11
N SER A 22 -27.36 -2.48 -46.88
CA SER A 22 -28.59 -2.99 -46.27
C SER A 22 -29.40 -3.94 -47.18
N GLY A 23 -29.08 -4.00 -48.47
CA GLY A 23 -29.77 -4.85 -49.45
C GLY A 23 -29.27 -6.29 -49.56
N SER A 24 -28.11 -6.63 -48.96
CA SER A 24 -27.55 -8.00 -49.06
C SER A 24 -27.56 -8.79 -47.75
N LEU A 25 -27.92 -8.18 -46.62
CA LEU A 25 -27.98 -8.88 -45.31
C LEU A 25 -29.31 -9.58 -45.02
N ALA A 26 -30.34 -9.36 -45.84
CA ALA A 26 -31.63 -10.04 -45.69
C ALA A 26 -31.68 -11.42 -46.39
N ALA A 27 -30.61 -11.85 -47.06
CA ALA A 27 -30.57 -13.10 -47.83
C ALA A 27 -29.61 -14.18 -47.29
N GLU A 28 -28.82 -13.91 -46.25
CA GLU A 28 -27.89 -14.90 -45.67
C GLU A 28 -28.37 -15.52 -44.34
N ASN A 29 -29.47 -15.04 -43.76
CA ASN A 29 -29.99 -15.56 -42.47
C ASN A 29 -30.90 -16.81 -42.59
N GLU A 30 -30.97 -17.46 -43.75
CA GLU A 30 -31.76 -18.71 -43.90
C GLU A 30 -30.92 -19.97 -44.20
N GLN A 31 -29.58 -19.89 -44.28
CA GLN A 31 -28.72 -21.07 -44.44
C GLN A 31 -27.37 -20.93 -43.72
N ALA A 32 -27.39 -20.93 -42.39
CA ALA A 32 -26.20 -21.24 -41.60
C ALA A 32 -26.55 -22.35 -40.61
N GLY A 33 -26.41 -23.60 -41.08
CA GLY A 33 -26.30 -24.73 -40.17
C GLY A 33 -25.12 -24.51 -39.24
N THR A 34 -25.31 -24.89 -37.99
CA THR A 34 -24.33 -24.91 -36.90
C THR A 34 -23.06 -25.67 -37.32
N ASP A 35 -22.02 -24.94 -37.73
CA ASP A 35 -20.63 -25.39 -37.71
C ASP A 35 -19.80 -24.21 -37.19
N TRP A 36 -19.67 -24.13 -35.87
CA TRP A 36 -18.74 -23.21 -35.22
C TRP A 36 -17.30 -23.59 -35.63
N GLU A 37 -16.46 -22.60 -35.98
CA GLU A 37 -15.04 -22.85 -36.23
C GLU A 37 -14.42 -23.48 -34.97
N LYS A 38 -13.81 -24.66 -35.12
CA LYS A 38 -13.24 -25.41 -33.99
C LYS A 38 -12.00 -24.69 -33.45
N PRO A 39 -11.72 -24.75 -32.14
CA PRO A 39 -10.50 -24.19 -31.59
C PRO A 39 -9.28 -24.83 -32.26
N ALA A 40 -8.38 -23.97 -32.75
CA ALA A 40 -7.14 -24.36 -33.42
C ALA A 40 -5.95 -24.33 -32.46
N TRP A 41 -6.12 -23.66 -31.32
CA TRP A 41 -5.09 -23.48 -30.30
C TRP A 41 -5.60 -23.84 -28.91
N ASP A 42 -4.74 -24.50 -28.14
CA ASP A 42 -4.84 -24.50 -26.68
C ASP A 42 -4.52 -23.09 -26.15
N ARG A 43 -5.27 -22.62 -25.14
CA ARG A 43 -5.18 -21.23 -24.67
C ARG A 43 -3.80 -20.91 -24.09
N ASP A 44 -3.24 -21.81 -23.29
CA ASP A 44 -1.95 -21.58 -22.64
C ASP A 44 -0.81 -21.61 -23.66
N LEU A 45 -0.86 -22.57 -24.60
CA LEU A 45 0.10 -22.61 -25.71
C LEU A 45 -0.01 -21.38 -26.60
N ALA A 46 -1.22 -20.83 -26.81
CA ALA A 46 -1.41 -19.61 -27.57
C ALA A 46 -0.78 -18.40 -26.87
N LEU A 47 -1.00 -18.25 -25.56
CA LEU A 47 -0.40 -17.17 -24.77
C LEU A 47 1.13 -17.27 -24.73
N GLN A 48 1.68 -18.47 -24.57
CA GLN A 48 3.13 -18.71 -24.63
C GLN A 48 3.71 -18.36 -26.00
N ALA A 49 2.99 -18.67 -27.08
CA ALA A 49 3.40 -18.34 -28.43
C ALA A 49 3.44 -16.83 -28.69
N VAL A 50 2.59 -16.03 -28.03
CA VAL A 50 2.66 -14.55 -28.07
C VAL A 50 3.95 -14.03 -27.43
N LEU A 51 4.42 -14.67 -26.35
CA LEU A 51 5.61 -14.23 -25.62
C LEU A 51 6.93 -14.48 -26.38
N GLN A 52 6.93 -15.38 -27.37
CA GLN A 52 8.10 -15.66 -28.20
C GLN A 52 8.42 -14.54 -29.20
N VAL A 53 7.57 -13.52 -29.26
CA VAL A 53 7.63 -12.48 -30.27
C VAL A 53 7.35 -11.11 -29.64
N ASP A 54 8.16 -10.10 -29.97
CA ASP A 54 7.94 -8.72 -29.51
C ASP A 54 6.78 -8.04 -30.27
N THR A 55 5.57 -8.46 -29.93
CA THR A 55 4.32 -7.94 -30.53
C THR A 55 4.08 -6.47 -30.22
N ARG A 56 4.69 -5.92 -29.16
CA ARG A 56 4.55 -4.51 -28.76
C ARG A 56 5.35 -3.59 -29.66
N ARG A 57 6.62 -3.91 -29.91
CA ARG A 57 7.46 -3.13 -30.80
C ARG A 57 6.90 -3.06 -32.22
N ILE A 58 6.44 -4.19 -32.76
CA ILE A 58 5.88 -4.25 -34.11
C ILE A 58 4.56 -3.47 -34.22
N ALA A 59 3.72 -3.51 -33.19
CA ALA A 59 2.52 -2.70 -33.13
C ALA A 59 2.86 -1.19 -33.16
N ALA A 60 3.88 -0.77 -32.40
CA ALA A 60 4.36 0.62 -32.36
C ALA A 60 4.96 1.07 -33.71
N ASP A 61 5.80 0.24 -34.34
CA ASP A 61 6.39 0.53 -35.65
C ASP A 61 5.29 0.67 -36.74
N THR A 62 4.26 -0.18 -36.68
CA THR A 62 3.11 -0.13 -37.60
C THR A 62 2.21 1.08 -37.31
N PHE A 63 2.10 1.47 -36.04
CA PHE A 63 1.36 2.66 -35.61
C PHE A 63 1.99 3.96 -36.12
N GLU A 64 3.31 4.08 -36.08
CA GLU A 64 4.02 5.25 -36.64
C GLU A 64 3.81 5.38 -38.16
N LEU A 65 3.65 4.27 -38.89
CA LEU A 65 3.23 4.30 -40.30
C LEU A 65 1.80 4.85 -40.46
N ALA A 66 0.87 4.44 -39.61
CA ALA A 66 -0.52 4.92 -39.63
C ALA A 66 -0.62 6.42 -39.34
N LYS A 67 0.22 6.93 -38.41
CA LYS A 67 0.33 8.36 -38.06
C LYS A 67 0.82 9.23 -39.22
N SER A 68 1.61 8.66 -40.14
CA SER A 68 2.05 9.36 -41.36
C SER A 68 0.98 9.47 -42.47
N ALA A 69 -0.24 8.99 -42.23
CA ALA A 69 -1.39 8.97 -43.16
C ALA A 69 -1.17 8.16 -44.44
N SER A 70 -0.21 7.22 -44.46
CA SER A 70 0.03 6.32 -45.59
C SER A 70 -0.84 5.07 -45.47
N GLY A 71 -2.15 5.20 -45.71
CA GLY A 71 -3.11 4.10 -45.62
C GLY A 71 -2.71 2.84 -46.41
N PRO A 72 -2.34 2.96 -47.70
CA PRO A 72 -1.86 1.83 -48.48
C PRO A 72 -0.58 1.17 -47.92
N ALA A 73 0.35 1.95 -47.36
CA ALA A 73 1.57 1.39 -46.75
C ALA A 73 1.28 0.72 -45.40
N THR A 74 0.36 1.27 -44.62
CA THR A 74 -0.11 0.71 -43.35
C THR A 74 -0.85 -0.60 -43.59
N VAL A 75 -1.77 -0.63 -44.55
CA VAL A 75 -2.48 -1.86 -44.96
C VAL A 75 -1.52 -2.88 -45.54
N LYS A 76 -0.50 -2.44 -46.29
CA LYS A 76 0.56 -3.33 -46.76
C LYS A 76 1.33 -3.92 -45.58
N ALA A 77 1.75 -3.11 -44.59
CA ALA A 77 2.45 -3.58 -43.40
C ALA A 77 1.59 -4.55 -42.58
N LEU A 78 0.29 -4.28 -42.42
CA LEU A 78 -0.64 -5.17 -41.74
C LEU A 78 -0.89 -6.47 -42.51
N LYS A 79 -0.92 -6.43 -43.85
CA LYS A 79 -1.00 -7.63 -44.70
C LYS A 79 0.28 -8.46 -44.64
N ASP A 80 1.44 -7.79 -44.65
CA ASP A 80 2.74 -8.44 -44.53
C ASP A 80 2.89 -9.09 -43.14
N LEU A 81 2.46 -8.41 -42.07
CA LEU A 81 2.39 -8.95 -40.70
C LEU A 81 1.41 -10.13 -40.61
N ALA A 82 0.23 -9.99 -41.22
CA ALA A 82 -0.72 -11.07 -41.35
C ALA A 82 -0.23 -12.19 -42.29
N GLN A 83 0.92 -12.09 -42.94
CA GLN A 83 1.47 -13.17 -43.76
C GLN A 83 2.85 -13.61 -43.26
N GLN A 84 3.24 -13.20 -42.05
CA GLN A 84 4.56 -13.48 -41.51
C GLN A 84 4.73 -14.99 -41.26
N PRO A 85 5.58 -15.69 -42.03
CA PRO A 85 5.63 -17.15 -42.01
C PRO A 85 6.29 -17.72 -40.77
N ASP A 86 7.12 -16.91 -40.08
CA ASP A 86 7.90 -17.33 -38.91
C ASP A 86 7.21 -17.00 -37.58
N TRP A 87 6.01 -16.42 -37.61
CA TRP A 87 5.30 -16.00 -36.40
C TRP A 87 4.16 -16.97 -36.07
N PRO A 88 4.01 -17.36 -34.79
CA PRO A 88 2.81 -18.07 -34.36
C PRO A 88 1.57 -17.21 -34.60
N GLU A 89 0.47 -17.85 -35.03
CA GLU A 89 -0.80 -17.19 -35.30
C GLU A 89 -1.32 -16.32 -34.12
N PRO A 90 -1.21 -16.74 -32.85
CA PRO A 90 -1.58 -15.91 -31.70
C PRO A 90 -0.76 -14.63 -31.59
N ALA A 91 0.53 -14.67 -31.94
CA ALA A 91 1.41 -13.50 -31.90
C ALA A 91 1.03 -12.48 -32.99
N ILE A 92 0.63 -12.97 -34.16
CA ILE A 92 0.13 -12.14 -35.27
C ILE A 92 -1.16 -11.43 -34.85
N ASP A 93 -2.14 -12.18 -34.32
CA ASP A 93 -3.43 -11.65 -33.85
C ASP A 93 -3.21 -10.63 -32.72
N ALA A 94 -2.31 -10.92 -31.77
CA ALA A 94 -1.96 -10.03 -30.67
C ALA A 94 -1.32 -8.72 -31.14
N ALA A 95 -0.40 -8.76 -32.10
CA ALA A 95 0.25 -7.57 -32.63
C ALA A 95 -0.74 -6.65 -33.36
N ILE A 96 -1.64 -7.22 -34.16
CA ILE A 96 -2.67 -6.47 -34.89
C ILE A 96 -3.73 -5.91 -33.92
N TYR A 97 -4.09 -6.66 -32.88
CA TYR A 97 -4.99 -6.19 -31.82
C TYR A 97 -4.38 -5.01 -31.04
N ARG A 98 -3.09 -5.11 -30.67
CA ARG A 98 -2.36 -4.02 -30.01
C ARG A 98 -2.29 -2.78 -30.90
N PHE A 99 -1.95 -2.92 -32.18
CA PHE A 99 -1.99 -1.81 -33.15
C PHE A 99 -3.38 -1.16 -33.20
N THR A 100 -4.44 -1.97 -33.28
CA THR A 100 -5.83 -1.49 -33.34
C THR A 100 -6.18 -0.62 -32.12
N ASN A 101 -5.71 -1.00 -30.93
CA ASN A 101 -5.92 -0.20 -29.73
C ASN A 101 -5.09 1.09 -29.70
N HIS A 102 -3.86 1.10 -30.25
CA HIS A 102 -3.04 2.32 -30.33
C HIS A 102 -3.67 3.38 -31.24
N LEU A 103 -4.46 2.98 -32.25
CA LEU A 103 -5.20 3.95 -33.09
C LEU A 103 -6.12 4.89 -32.30
N ARG A 104 -6.51 4.54 -31.07
CA ARG A 104 -7.29 5.41 -30.17
C ARG A 104 -6.57 6.72 -29.81
N GLU A 105 -5.24 6.76 -29.92
CA GLU A 105 -4.42 7.94 -29.66
C GLU A 105 -4.49 8.98 -30.79
N LEU A 106 -5.04 8.60 -31.95
CA LEU A 106 -5.14 9.48 -33.11
C LEU A 106 -6.52 10.17 -33.17
N PRO A 107 -6.59 11.40 -33.70
CA PRO A 107 -7.87 12.09 -33.89
C PRO A 107 -8.87 11.28 -34.74
N PRO A 108 -10.20 11.51 -34.57
CA PRO A 108 -11.22 10.83 -35.37
C PRO A 108 -10.96 10.92 -36.86
N PHE A 109 -11.04 9.77 -37.54
CA PHE A 109 -10.89 9.66 -39.00
C PHE A 109 -9.57 10.22 -39.56
N SER A 110 -8.55 10.44 -38.73
CA SER A 110 -7.20 10.83 -39.20
C SER A 110 -6.43 9.64 -39.79
N VAL A 111 -6.97 8.43 -39.61
CA VAL A 111 -6.47 7.19 -40.20
C VAL A 111 -7.22 6.95 -41.51
N ASP A 112 -6.48 6.58 -42.55
CA ASP A 112 -7.07 6.24 -43.85
C ASP A 112 -8.14 5.14 -43.70
N PRO A 113 -9.36 5.32 -44.22
CA PRO A 113 -10.45 4.35 -44.08
C PRO A 113 -10.09 2.93 -44.51
N VAL A 114 -9.17 2.76 -45.47
CA VAL A 114 -8.74 1.44 -45.94
C VAL A 114 -8.04 0.63 -44.83
N VAL A 115 -7.44 1.29 -43.84
CA VAL A 115 -6.88 0.63 -42.65
C VAL A 115 -7.99 0.07 -41.77
N LEU A 116 -9.03 0.85 -41.51
CA LEU A 116 -10.15 0.42 -40.68
C LEU A 116 -10.98 -0.67 -41.36
N ASP A 117 -11.18 -0.58 -42.68
CA ASP A 117 -11.81 -1.62 -43.49
C ASP A 117 -11.03 -2.94 -43.40
N PHE A 118 -9.69 -2.87 -43.42
CA PHE A 118 -8.85 -4.04 -43.23
C PHE A 118 -9.05 -4.66 -41.84
N LEU A 119 -9.06 -3.86 -40.78
CA LEU A 119 -9.23 -4.35 -39.40
C LEU A 119 -10.63 -4.91 -39.14
N LEU A 120 -11.68 -4.27 -39.66
CA LEU A 120 -13.06 -4.76 -39.58
C LEU A 120 -13.24 -6.04 -40.41
N GLY A 121 -12.52 -6.17 -41.52
CA GLY A 121 -12.47 -7.38 -42.35
C GLY A 121 -11.54 -8.47 -41.80
N TYR A 122 -10.75 -8.18 -40.76
CA TYR A 122 -9.78 -9.13 -40.22
C TYR A 122 -10.50 -10.36 -39.66
N ARG A 123 -9.96 -11.55 -39.95
CA ARG A 123 -10.38 -12.82 -39.36
C ARG A 123 -9.23 -13.30 -38.48
N ASN A 124 -9.52 -13.37 -37.18
CA ASN A 124 -8.62 -13.96 -36.21
C ASN A 124 -8.28 -15.40 -36.58
N ARG A 125 -7.05 -15.79 -36.28
CA ARG A 125 -6.48 -17.09 -36.62
C ARG A 125 -6.28 -17.94 -35.40
N ALA A 126 -5.94 -17.30 -34.28
CA ALA A 126 -5.82 -17.95 -32.99
C ALA A 126 -7.19 -18.04 -32.32
N LEU A 127 -7.95 -19.05 -32.71
CA LEU A 127 -9.17 -19.45 -32.02
C LEU A 127 -8.83 -20.44 -30.91
N VAL A 128 -9.13 -20.06 -29.67
CA VAL A 128 -9.01 -20.90 -28.48
C VAL A 128 -10.38 -21.44 -28.09
N ALA A 129 -10.41 -22.52 -27.33
CA ALA A 129 -11.68 -23.09 -26.87
C ALA A 129 -12.45 -22.06 -26.02
N HIS A 130 -13.74 -21.89 -26.32
CA HIS A 130 -14.66 -21.20 -25.42
C HIS A 130 -14.73 -21.97 -24.10
N GLU A 131 -14.67 -21.26 -22.99
CA GLU A 131 -14.45 -21.85 -21.65
C GLU A 131 -15.54 -22.84 -21.26
N GLU A 132 -16.78 -22.56 -21.68
CA GLU A 132 -17.95 -23.39 -21.40
C GLU A 132 -18.35 -24.31 -22.57
N HIS A 133 -17.79 -24.07 -23.75
CA HIS A 133 -18.15 -24.76 -24.98
C HIS A 133 -16.89 -25.12 -25.76
N ALA A 134 -16.17 -26.13 -25.29
CA ALA A 134 -14.85 -26.52 -25.82
C ALA A 134 -14.85 -26.87 -27.33
N SER A 135 -16.00 -27.08 -27.95
CA SER A 135 -16.15 -27.28 -29.40
C SER A 135 -16.25 -25.97 -30.20
N MET A 136 -16.46 -24.83 -29.55
CA MET A 136 -16.56 -23.50 -30.14
C MET A 136 -15.22 -22.77 -29.98
N GLY A 137 -14.64 -22.33 -31.10
CA GLY A 137 -13.45 -21.49 -31.09
C GLY A 137 -13.82 -20.01 -30.94
N VAL A 138 -13.20 -19.31 -29.99
CA VAL A 138 -13.28 -17.85 -29.84
C VAL A 138 -11.91 -17.19 -30.00
N PRO A 139 -11.84 -15.94 -30.52
CA PRO A 139 -10.57 -15.25 -30.67
C PRO A 139 -9.94 -14.94 -29.32
N LEU A 140 -8.66 -15.30 -29.14
CA LEU A 140 -7.89 -14.89 -27.96
C LEU A 140 -7.66 -13.36 -27.93
N TYR A 141 -7.55 -12.72 -29.11
CA TYR A 141 -7.38 -11.27 -29.27
C TYR A 141 -8.37 -10.72 -30.31
N PRO A 142 -9.57 -10.25 -29.93
CA PRO A 142 -10.64 -9.96 -30.87
C PRO A 142 -10.44 -8.63 -31.63
N VAL A 143 -9.66 -8.67 -32.71
CA VAL A 143 -9.27 -7.50 -33.54
C VAL A 143 -10.49 -6.77 -34.10
N ARG A 144 -11.46 -7.51 -34.66
CA ARG A 144 -12.66 -6.93 -35.26
C ARG A 144 -13.51 -6.18 -34.24
N ALA A 145 -13.62 -6.72 -33.02
CA ALA A 145 -14.37 -6.09 -31.94
C ALA A 145 -13.68 -4.79 -31.48
N ALA A 146 -12.36 -4.83 -31.30
CA ALA A 146 -11.57 -3.64 -30.98
C ALA A 146 -11.70 -2.53 -32.05
N ALA A 147 -11.64 -2.90 -33.33
CA ALA A 147 -11.81 -1.96 -34.45
C ALA A 147 -13.23 -1.38 -34.52
N ARG A 148 -14.26 -2.19 -34.20
CA ARG A 148 -15.65 -1.72 -34.11
C ARG A 148 -15.82 -0.71 -32.96
N GLY A 149 -15.21 -0.97 -31.81
CA GLY A 149 -15.20 -0.04 -30.68
C GLY A 149 -14.55 1.30 -31.03
N LEU A 150 -13.39 1.27 -31.70
CA LEU A 150 -12.72 2.47 -32.18
C LEU A 150 -13.59 3.28 -33.16
N LEU A 151 -14.25 2.62 -34.11
CA LEU A 151 -15.16 3.27 -35.06
C LEU A 151 -16.35 3.95 -34.36
N ASN A 152 -16.92 3.30 -33.36
CA ASN A 152 -18.02 3.87 -32.58
C ASN A 152 -17.57 5.12 -31.82
N ASP A 153 -16.38 5.09 -31.22
CA ASP A 153 -15.81 6.22 -30.49
C ASP A 153 -15.49 7.41 -31.40
N TRP A 154 -14.89 7.16 -32.57
CA TRP A 154 -14.64 8.22 -33.55
C TRP A 154 -15.91 8.79 -34.15
N THR A 155 -16.92 7.95 -34.42
CA THR A 155 -18.25 8.39 -34.86
C THR A 155 -18.86 9.34 -33.85
N ARG A 156 -18.75 9.04 -32.55
CA ARG A 156 -19.24 9.91 -31.46
C ARG A 156 -18.48 11.23 -31.40
N GLN A 157 -17.15 11.19 -31.43
CA GLN A 157 -16.32 12.41 -31.35
C GLN A 157 -16.51 13.34 -32.55
N GLN A 158 -16.62 12.80 -33.77
CA GLN A 158 -16.89 13.61 -34.95
C GLN A 158 -18.30 14.19 -34.94
N ALA A 159 -19.30 13.43 -34.51
CA ALA A 159 -20.65 13.95 -34.35
C ALA A 159 -20.70 15.11 -33.35
N ALA A 160 -19.87 15.08 -32.30
CA ALA A 160 -19.73 16.21 -31.38
C ALA A 160 -19.09 17.45 -32.03
N LEU A 161 -18.04 17.26 -32.84
CA LEU A 161 -17.38 18.37 -33.56
C LEU A 161 -18.31 19.00 -34.61
N ASP A 162 -19.01 18.18 -35.39
CA ASP A 162 -19.96 18.64 -36.39
C ASP A 162 -21.14 19.37 -35.74
N ALA A 163 -21.65 18.84 -34.62
CA ALA A 163 -22.68 19.48 -33.83
C ALA A 163 -22.22 20.84 -33.29
N ALA A 164 -21.01 20.92 -32.72
CA ALA A 164 -20.45 22.18 -32.21
C ALA A 164 -20.40 23.30 -33.26
N GLY A 165 -20.10 22.96 -34.53
CA GLY A 165 -20.15 23.91 -35.64
C GLY A 165 -21.56 24.37 -36.03
N LEU A 166 -22.55 23.49 -35.88
CA LEU A 166 -23.94 23.72 -36.28
C LEU A 166 -24.80 24.40 -35.21
N ILE A 167 -24.45 24.31 -33.92
CA ILE A 167 -25.21 24.90 -32.81
C ILE A 167 -25.54 26.39 -33.04
N ALA A 168 -24.57 27.18 -33.53
CA ALA A 168 -24.76 28.60 -33.79
C ALA A 168 -25.16 28.94 -35.23
N THR A 169 -24.83 28.08 -36.21
CA THR A 169 -24.86 28.43 -37.64
C THR A 169 -25.93 27.69 -38.45
N GLY A 170 -26.49 26.61 -37.91
CA GLY A 170 -27.50 25.78 -38.58
C GLY A 170 -28.31 24.93 -37.59
N PRO A 171 -29.05 25.54 -36.64
CA PRO A 171 -29.79 24.81 -35.61
C PRO A 171 -30.87 23.88 -36.17
N ASP A 172 -31.60 24.29 -37.21
CA ASP A 172 -32.60 23.44 -37.88
C ASP A 172 -31.97 22.18 -38.49
N GLN A 173 -30.76 22.31 -39.03
CA GLN A 173 -30.02 21.20 -39.60
C GLN A 173 -29.55 20.22 -38.52
N LEU A 174 -29.12 20.71 -37.36
CA LEU A 174 -28.72 19.89 -36.22
C LEU A 174 -29.91 19.12 -35.63
N LEU A 175 -31.06 19.79 -35.50
CA LEU A 175 -32.29 19.18 -34.97
C LEU A 175 -32.85 18.11 -35.92
N ALA A 176 -32.84 18.37 -37.23
CA ALA A 176 -33.20 17.38 -38.23
C ALA A 176 -32.27 16.16 -38.20
N LEU A 177 -30.95 16.39 -38.09
CA LEU A 177 -29.97 15.30 -37.99
C LEU A 177 -30.22 14.43 -36.75
N TYR A 178 -30.48 15.04 -35.59
CA TYR A 178 -30.74 14.32 -34.35
C TYR A 178 -32.06 13.54 -34.40
N ALA A 179 -33.11 14.11 -34.99
CA ALA A 179 -34.41 13.46 -35.15
C ALA A 179 -34.33 12.24 -36.10
N GLU A 180 -33.61 12.38 -37.22
CA GLU A 180 -33.56 11.35 -38.27
C GLU A 180 -32.56 10.22 -37.98
N THR A 181 -31.45 10.51 -37.27
CA THR A 181 -30.42 9.50 -37.01
C THR A 181 -30.90 8.44 -36.02
N ARG A 182 -30.65 7.17 -36.33
CA ARG A 182 -30.86 6.03 -35.41
C ARG A 182 -29.54 5.51 -34.81
N ASP A 183 -28.41 6.13 -35.15
CA ASP A 183 -27.11 5.74 -34.61
C ASP A 183 -26.93 6.34 -33.20
N PRO A 184 -26.82 5.51 -32.15
CA PRO A 184 -26.69 5.99 -30.78
C PRO A 184 -25.40 6.78 -30.55
N ASN A 185 -24.33 6.50 -31.29
CA ASN A 185 -23.05 7.20 -31.15
C ASN A 185 -23.13 8.63 -31.69
N ILE A 186 -23.86 8.82 -32.79
CA ILE A 186 -24.11 10.16 -33.35
C ILE A 186 -24.96 10.99 -32.39
N ARG A 187 -26.02 10.40 -31.82
CA ARG A 187 -26.87 11.10 -30.82
C ARG A 187 -26.07 11.51 -29.59
N ALA A 188 -25.28 10.59 -29.02
CA ALA A 188 -24.42 10.88 -27.87
C ALA A 188 -23.39 11.98 -28.16
N GLY A 189 -22.82 12.01 -29.37
CA GLY A 189 -21.91 13.07 -29.79
C GLY A 189 -22.57 14.44 -29.85
N ILE A 190 -23.75 14.53 -30.48
CA ILE A 190 -24.54 15.77 -30.58
C ILE A 190 -24.91 16.29 -29.18
N GLU A 191 -25.36 15.41 -28.29
CA GLU A 191 -25.68 15.75 -26.90
C GLU A 191 -24.46 16.27 -26.13
N SER A 192 -23.31 15.64 -26.30
CA SER A 192 -22.04 16.10 -25.71
C SER A 192 -21.65 17.49 -26.18
N ALA A 193 -21.89 17.84 -27.44
CA ALA A 193 -21.57 19.15 -27.99
C ALA A 193 -22.45 20.26 -27.39
N ILE A 194 -23.72 19.98 -27.11
CA ILE A 194 -24.63 20.93 -26.44
C ILE A 194 -24.18 21.21 -25.01
N GLY A 195 -23.78 20.16 -24.27
CA GLY A 195 -23.23 20.32 -22.93
C GLY A 195 -21.92 21.13 -22.87
N ALA A 196 -21.18 21.19 -23.98
CA ALA A 196 -19.92 21.93 -24.09
C ALA A 196 -20.05 23.29 -24.83
N ALA A 197 -21.26 23.66 -25.30
CA ALA A 197 -21.47 24.84 -26.13
C ALA A 197 -21.41 26.15 -25.32
N ASN A 198 -21.03 27.24 -25.99
CA ASN A 198 -21.12 28.56 -25.38
C ASN A 198 -22.60 28.95 -25.16
N ARG A 199 -22.93 29.40 -23.96
CA ARG A 199 -24.28 29.86 -23.59
C ARG A 199 -24.87 30.90 -24.55
N ASP A 200 -24.03 31.74 -25.16
CA ASP A 200 -24.48 32.75 -26.12
C ASP A 200 -24.98 32.17 -27.45
N THR A 201 -24.65 30.91 -27.75
CA THR A 201 -25.00 30.24 -29.02
C THR A 201 -26.22 29.32 -28.93
N LEU A 202 -26.62 28.93 -27.72
CA LEU A 202 -27.72 28.02 -27.47
C LEU A 202 -29.14 28.60 -27.66
N PRO A 203 -29.41 29.91 -27.47
CA PRO A 203 -30.76 30.46 -27.65
C PRO A 203 -31.35 30.24 -29.05
N ALA A 204 -30.53 30.33 -30.10
CA ALA A 204 -30.96 30.09 -31.48
C ALA A 204 -31.34 28.60 -31.72
N LEU A 205 -30.60 27.67 -31.12
CA LEU A 205 -30.92 26.25 -31.14
C LEU A 205 -32.19 25.94 -30.34
N LEU A 206 -32.34 26.58 -29.18
CA LEU A 206 -33.47 26.40 -28.28
C LEU A 206 -34.78 26.91 -28.90
N GLU A 207 -34.74 28.07 -29.57
CA GLU A 207 -35.89 28.62 -30.30
C GLU A 207 -36.34 27.67 -31.42
N ALA A 208 -35.40 27.17 -32.23
CA ALA A 208 -35.69 26.19 -33.28
C ALA A 208 -36.21 24.85 -32.71
N ALA A 209 -35.62 24.36 -31.62
CA ALA A 209 -36.02 23.12 -30.98
C ALA A 209 -37.44 23.20 -30.40
N LEU A 210 -37.77 24.33 -29.75
CA LEU A 210 -39.13 24.60 -29.27
C LEU A 210 -40.14 24.72 -30.41
N ALA A 211 -39.76 25.24 -31.58
CA ALA A 211 -40.65 25.26 -32.75
C ALA A 211 -40.94 23.85 -33.29
N MET A 212 -39.95 22.94 -33.24
CA MET A 212 -40.05 21.57 -33.76
C MET A 212 -40.61 20.54 -32.76
N LEU A 213 -40.61 20.85 -31.46
CA LEU A 213 -40.89 19.91 -30.37
C LEU A 213 -42.21 19.13 -30.51
N SER A 214 -43.25 19.79 -31.03
CA SER A 214 -44.59 19.20 -31.17
C SER A 214 -44.72 18.29 -32.41
N SER A 215 -43.82 18.42 -33.39
CA SER A 215 -43.78 17.60 -34.61
C SER A 215 -42.68 16.54 -34.61
N ALA A 216 -41.70 16.65 -33.72
CA ALA A 216 -40.54 15.74 -33.60
C ALA A 216 -40.21 15.49 -32.11
N PRO A 217 -41.03 14.69 -31.39
CA PRO A 217 -40.89 14.49 -29.94
C PRO A 217 -39.56 13.84 -29.53
N GLU A 218 -38.88 13.13 -30.43
CA GLU A 218 -37.55 12.55 -30.21
C GLU A 218 -36.46 13.58 -29.87
N ILE A 219 -36.65 14.87 -30.20
CA ILE A 219 -35.69 15.94 -29.86
C ILE A 219 -35.90 16.48 -28.43
N THR A 220 -36.87 15.96 -27.67
CA THR A 220 -37.23 16.47 -26.33
C THR A 220 -36.03 16.49 -25.39
N GLY A 221 -35.23 15.43 -25.36
CA GLY A 221 -34.00 15.37 -24.55
C GLY A 221 -33.00 16.45 -24.93
N LEU A 222 -32.84 16.69 -26.23
CA LEU A 222 -31.92 17.68 -26.77
C LEU A 222 -32.36 19.12 -26.43
N ALA A 223 -33.65 19.42 -26.61
CA ALA A 223 -34.23 20.72 -26.31
C ALA A 223 -34.19 21.04 -24.80
N GLY A 224 -34.49 20.06 -23.96
CA GLY A 224 -34.42 20.22 -22.51
C GLY A 224 -32.99 20.44 -22.03
N ARG A 225 -32.01 19.73 -22.59
CA ARG A 225 -30.60 19.93 -22.27
C ARG A 225 -30.14 21.32 -22.69
N ALA A 226 -30.49 21.78 -23.90
CA ALA A 226 -30.19 23.14 -24.34
C ALA A 226 -30.80 24.22 -23.41
N ALA A 227 -32.03 24.00 -22.90
CA ALA A 227 -32.67 24.91 -21.97
C ALA A 227 -31.98 24.96 -20.59
N ILE A 228 -31.55 23.80 -20.08
CA ILE A 228 -30.82 23.68 -18.80
C ILE A 228 -29.44 24.35 -18.90
N GLU A 229 -28.69 24.10 -19.97
CA GLU A 229 -27.36 24.68 -20.18
C GLU A 229 -27.41 26.19 -20.44
N SER A 230 -28.51 26.68 -21.03
CA SER A 230 -28.77 28.11 -21.21
C SER A 230 -29.31 28.80 -19.95
N GLU A 231 -29.57 28.06 -18.87
CA GLU A 231 -30.26 28.53 -17.66
C GLU A 231 -31.62 29.21 -17.98
N ASP A 232 -32.30 28.78 -19.05
CA ASP A 232 -33.59 29.33 -19.48
C ASP A 232 -34.75 28.49 -18.95
N LEU A 233 -35.19 28.84 -17.73
CA LEU A 233 -36.28 28.16 -17.03
C LEU A 233 -37.63 28.27 -17.77
N ALA A 234 -37.85 29.34 -18.55
CA ALA A 234 -39.08 29.53 -19.32
C ALA A 234 -39.12 28.59 -20.53
N ALA A 235 -38.00 28.46 -21.24
CA ALA A 235 -37.86 27.49 -22.32
C ALA A 235 -37.95 26.05 -21.81
N LEU A 236 -37.32 25.75 -20.66
CA LEU A 236 -37.41 24.43 -20.03
C LEU A 236 -38.86 24.09 -19.65
N SER A 237 -39.63 25.08 -19.17
CA SER A 237 -41.05 24.93 -18.92
C SER A 237 -41.83 24.56 -20.18
N GLU A 238 -41.53 25.17 -21.32
CA GLU A 238 -42.16 24.83 -22.60
C GLU A 238 -41.75 23.43 -23.10
N VAL A 239 -40.52 22.98 -22.81
CA VAL A 239 -40.08 21.59 -23.10
C VAL A 239 -40.91 20.58 -22.29
N PHE A 240 -41.15 20.83 -21.01
CA PHE A 240 -42.01 19.95 -20.19
C PHE A 240 -43.48 19.96 -20.61
N VAL A 241 -43.98 21.08 -21.14
CA VAL A 241 -45.37 21.19 -21.60
C VAL A 241 -45.57 20.52 -22.97
N ARG A 242 -44.62 20.71 -23.88
CA ARG A 242 -44.78 20.36 -25.30
C ARG A 242 -43.97 19.13 -25.74
N GLY A 243 -43.01 18.71 -24.93
CA GLY A 243 -42.14 17.56 -25.19
C GLY A 243 -42.75 16.24 -24.71
N GLY A 244 -42.11 15.13 -25.04
CA GLY A 244 -42.60 13.80 -24.69
C GLY A 244 -41.50 12.73 -24.70
N GLY A 245 -41.79 11.58 -24.10
CA GLY A 245 -40.89 10.42 -24.03
C GLY A 245 -40.07 10.34 -22.74
N ALA A 246 -39.28 9.27 -22.61
CA ALA A 246 -38.52 8.94 -21.40
C ALA A 246 -37.49 10.03 -20.99
N ALA A 247 -37.09 10.89 -21.92
CA ALA A 247 -36.13 11.97 -21.68
C ALA A 247 -36.62 13.01 -20.65
N LEU A 248 -37.94 13.18 -20.46
CA LEU A 248 -38.50 14.13 -19.50
C LEU A 248 -38.15 13.79 -18.04
N VAL A 249 -37.97 12.51 -17.72
CA VAL A 249 -37.59 12.06 -16.37
C VAL A 249 -36.18 12.55 -16.05
N GLU A 250 -35.26 12.32 -16.97
CA GLU A 250 -33.86 12.70 -16.83
C GLU A 250 -33.67 14.23 -16.84
N LEU A 251 -34.42 14.94 -17.68
CA LEU A 251 -34.46 16.41 -17.68
C LEU A 251 -34.98 16.98 -16.36
N SER A 252 -35.95 16.33 -15.72
CA SER A 252 -36.46 16.76 -14.42
C SER A 252 -35.39 16.65 -13.35
N ARG A 253 -34.64 15.54 -13.33
CA ARG A 253 -33.50 15.34 -12.42
C ARG A 253 -32.41 16.38 -12.63
N GLN A 254 -32.02 16.64 -13.88
CA GLN A 254 -31.00 17.63 -14.23
C GLN A 254 -31.44 19.07 -13.87
N ALA A 255 -32.73 19.40 -14.07
CA ALA A 255 -33.27 20.70 -13.69
C ALA A 255 -33.14 20.95 -12.17
N HIS A 256 -33.43 19.95 -11.33
CA HIS A 256 -33.30 20.02 -9.86
C HIS A 256 -31.87 20.23 -9.37
N GLN A 257 -30.87 19.84 -10.17
CA GLN A 257 -29.46 20.08 -9.86
C GLN A 257 -29.00 21.48 -10.30
N ARG A 258 -29.65 22.09 -11.29
CA ARG A 258 -29.17 23.31 -11.95
C ARG A 258 -29.86 24.59 -11.50
N PHE A 259 -31.15 24.54 -11.19
CA PHE A 259 -31.94 25.72 -10.83
C PHE A 259 -32.27 25.76 -9.32
N PRO A 260 -32.45 26.95 -8.72
CA PRO A 260 -32.89 27.08 -7.35
C PRO A 260 -34.24 26.37 -7.11
N LYS A 261 -34.35 25.59 -6.03
CA LYS A 261 -35.56 24.82 -5.69
C LYS A 261 -36.84 25.67 -5.71
N ALA A 262 -36.79 26.91 -5.21
CA ALA A 262 -37.95 27.79 -5.17
C ALA A 262 -38.48 28.18 -6.57
N GLU A 263 -37.58 28.38 -7.53
CA GLU A 263 -37.90 28.74 -8.91
C GLU A 263 -38.45 27.53 -9.68
N LEU A 264 -37.85 26.35 -9.46
CA LEU A 264 -38.36 25.07 -9.99
C LEU A 264 -39.74 24.74 -9.44
N ASP A 265 -39.96 24.87 -8.12
CA ASP A 265 -41.27 24.61 -7.52
C ASP A 265 -42.33 25.56 -8.09
N GLN A 266 -41.97 26.82 -8.40
CA GLN A 266 -42.85 27.77 -9.06
C GLN A 266 -43.14 27.38 -10.52
N MET A 267 -42.12 26.97 -11.27
CA MET A 267 -42.25 26.46 -12.63
C MET A 267 -43.13 25.21 -12.67
N ILE A 268 -42.88 24.22 -11.82
CA ILE A 268 -43.65 22.96 -11.71
C ILE A 268 -45.12 23.26 -11.40
N ARG A 269 -45.40 24.19 -10.47
CA ARG A 269 -46.77 24.65 -10.19
C ARG A 269 -47.42 25.32 -11.39
N ALA A 270 -46.69 26.09 -12.18
CA ALA A 270 -47.20 26.75 -13.38
C ALA A 270 -47.44 25.77 -14.55
N ILE A 271 -46.69 24.66 -14.59
CA ILE A 271 -46.82 23.60 -15.61
C ILE A 271 -47.97 22.64 -15.29
N ALA A 272 -48.31 22.44 -14.01
CA ALA A 272 -49.31 21.47 -13.55
C ALA A 272 -50.68 21.61 -14.24
N ASP A 273 -51.07 22.83 -14.65
CA ASP A 273 -52.33 23.10 -15.35
C ASP A 273 -52.22 23.08 -16.88
N ARG A 274 -51.00 22.97 -17.44
CA ARG A 274 -50.71 23.11 -18.88
C ARG A 274 -50.11 21.86 -19.53
N ALA A 275 -49.46 20.98 -18.76
CA ALA A 275 -48.85 19.75 -19.27
C ALA A 275 -49.81 18.55 -19.21
N PRO A 276 -49.60 17.51 -20.05
CA PRO A 276 -50.32 16.25 -19.95
C PRO A 276 -50.20 15.63 -18.54
N ALA A 277 -51.27 14.97 -18.06
CA ALA A 277 -51.35 14.43 -16.70
C ALA A 277 -50.18 13.50 -16.30
N ALA A 278 -49.64 12.74 -17.27
CA ALA A 278 -48.46 11.89 -17.06
C ALA A 278 -47.19 12.70 -16.75
N THR A 279 -46.99 13.84 -17.44
CA THR A 279 -45.84 14.74 -17.21
C THR A 279 -45.97 15.49 -15.88
N ALA A 280 -47.19 15.91 -15.52
CA ALA A 280 -47.47 16.56 -14.24
C ALA A 280 -47.21 15.62 -13.03
N ALA A 281 -47.55 14.33 -13.17
CA ALA A 281 -47.26 13.31 -12.17
C ALA A 281 -45.76 13.02 -12.02
N MET A 282 -45.00 13.01 -13.12
CA MET A 282 -43.54 12.84 -13.11
C MET A 282 -42.81 14.02 -12.42
N LEU A 283 -43.23 15.26 -12.68
CA LEU A 283 -42.63 16.46 -12.09
C LEU A 283 -42.87 16.59 -10.58
N THR A 284 -43.98 16.06 -10.07
CA THR A 284 -44.32 16.10 -8.64
C THR A 284 -43.56 15.05 -7.83
N ALA A 285 -43.23 13.89 -8.41
CA ALA A 285 -42.42 12.85 -7.77
C ALA A 285 -40.95 13.26 -7.50
N GLY A 286 -40.38 14.18 -8.29
CA GLY A 286 -39.02 14.70 -8.09
C GLY A 286 -38.86 15.69 -6.92
N SER A 287 -39.95 16.20 -6.35
CA SER A 287 -39.94 17.22 -5.30
C SER A 287 -40.01 16.63 -3.89
N GLY A 288 -38.88 16.13 -3.38
CA GLY A 288 -38.78 15.71 -1.98
C GLY A 288 -39.05 16.87 -0.99
N LYS A 289 -40.02 16.63 -0.09
CA LYS A 289 -40.46 17.44 1.07
C LYS A 289 -41.36 18.66 0.78
N VAL A 290 -42.67 18.50 1.04
CA VAL A 290 -43.56 19.57 1.52
C VAL A 290 -43.65 19.46 3.04
N GLY A 291 -43.31 20.55 3.74
CA GLY A 291 -43.27 20.62 5.19
C GLY A 291 -44.64 20.56 5.86
N ASN A 292 -44.65 19.95 7.04
CA ASN A 292 -45.73 20.07 8.02
C ASN A 292 -45.82 21.53 8.51
N ASP A 293 -47.02 22.11 8.49
CA ASP A 293 -47.41 23.09 9.51
C ASP A 293 -48.86 22.85 9.99
N LYS A 294 -49.04 22.96 11.30
CA LYS A 294 -50.20 22.47 12.06
C LYS A 294 -51.35 23.50 12.10
N ARG A 295 -52.60 23.03 12.05
CA ARG A 295 -53.72 23.25 13.03
C ARG A 295 -55.10 23.10 12.38
N SER A 296 -55.89 22.14 12.86
CA SER A 296 -57.20 22.35 13.54
C SER A 296 -58.06 21.08 13.55
N ASP A 297 -58.41 20.66 14.77
CA ASP A 297 -59.66 20.06 15.25
C ASP A 297 -60.37 18.93 14.46
N GLY A 298 -60.41 17.73 15.05
CA GLY A 298 -61.36 16.66 14.69
C GLY A 298 -60.91 15.27 15.14
N PRO A 299 -61.80 14.37 15.61
CA PRO A 299 -61.49 13.47 16.72
C PRO A 299 -60.69 12.22 16.33
N THR A 300 -59.95 11.74 17.33
CA THR A 300 -59.39 10.40 17.46
C THR A 300 -60.36 9.31 16.98
N ILE A 301 -59.96 8.57 15.94
CA ILE A 301 -60.49 7.23 15.69
C ILE A 301 -59.33 6.25 15.88
N LEU A 302 -59.37 5.56 17.01
CA LEU A 302 -58.75 4.25 17.15
C LEU A 302 -59.39 3.34 16.09
N HIS A 303 -58.64 2.93 15.07
CA HIS A 303 -59.02 1.78 14.26
C HIS A 303 -58.15 0.58 14.64
N SER A 304 -58.64 -0.16 15.62
CA SER A 304 -58.57 -1.62 15.60
C SER A 304 -59.23 -2.10 14.30
N GLY A 305 -58.44 -2.68 13.41
CA GLY A 305 -58.89 -3.20 12.12
C GLY A 305 -58.07 -4.41 11.71
N THR A 306 -58.25 -5.52 12.44
CA THR A 306 -57.99 -6.85 11.90
C THR A 306 -59.03 -7.11 10.80
N GLY A 307 -58.63 -6.95 9.54
CA GLY A 307 -59.39 -7.34 8.36
C GLY A 307 -58.40 -7.57 7.22
N PRO A 308 -58.52 -8.67 6.46
CA PRO A 308 -57.52 -9.01 5.46
C PRO A 308 -57.58 -7.98 4.35
N VAL A 309 -56.48 -7.27 4.13
CA VAL A 309 -56.26 -6.60 2.85
C VAL A 309 -56.21 -7.72 1.82
N SER A 310 -57.20 -7.77 0.93
CA SER A 310 -57.18 -8.64 -0.23
C SER A 310 -55.89 -8.34 -1.01
N ARG A 311 -54.98 -9.31 -1.00
CA ARG A 311 -53.78 -9.36 -1.83
C ARG A 311 -54.16 -9.01 -3.28
N PRO A 312 -53.43 -8.11 -3.96
CA PRO A 312 -53.36 -8.19 -5.41
C PRO A 312 -52.91 -9.60 -5.76
N GLU A 313 -53.51 -10.21 -6.80
CA GLU A 313 -53.09 -11.50 -7.33
C GLU A 313 -51.56 -11.52 -7.55
N ALA A 314 -50.97 -12.69 -7.28
CA ALA A 314 -49.54 -12.90 -7.22
C ALA A 314 -48.84 -12.49 -8.53
N ASP A 315 -48.02 -11.45 -8.46
CA ASP A 315 -46.90 -11.28 -9.36
C ASP A 315 -45.86 -12.34 -8.96
N GLU A 316 -45.92 -13.55 -9.54
CA GLU A 316 -45.00 -14.63 -9.22
C GLU A 316 -43.60 -14.24 -9.70
N GLY A 317 -42.67 -13.94 -8.78
CA GLY A 317 -41.28 -13.66 -9.14
C GLY A 317 -40.66 -14.83 -9.90
N THR A 318 -39.71 -14.55 -10.79
CA THR A 318 -39.08 -15.55 -11.66
C THR A 318 -37.59 -15.70 -11.37
N ILE A 319 -37.01 -16.87 -11.64
CA ILE A 319 -35.56 -17.04 -11.63
C ILE A 319 -35.05 -16.59 -13.00
N GLU A 320 -34.24 -15.54 -13.01
CA GLU A 320 -33.68 -14.93 -14.23
C GLU A 320 -32.15 -14.95 -14.17
N ALA A 321 -31.55 -15.23 -15.32
CA ALA A 321 -30.10 -15.29 -15.46
C ALA A 321 -29.53 -13.96 -15.99
N TRP A 322 -28.34 -13.61 -15.52
CA TRP A 322 -27.47 -12.67 -16.22
C TRP A 322 -27.05 -13.26 -17.56
N THR A 323 -27.03 -12.43 -18.60
CA THR A 323 -26.66 -12.85 -19.96
C THR A 323 -25.70 -11.86 -20.61
N GLU A 324 -24.87 -12.33 -21.54
CA GLU A 324 -24.09 -11.42 -22.41
C GLU A 324 -25.00 -10.62 -23.34
N GLU A 325 -26.09 -11.26 -23.78
CA GLU A 325 -27.06 -10.69 -24.71
C GLU A 325 -27.87 -9.57 -24.06
N ASP A 326 -28.40 -8.70 -24.92
CA ASP A 326 -29.27 -7.61 -24.52
C ASP A 326 -30.61 -8.15 -24.00
N GLY A 327 -30.95 -7.80 -22.75
CA GLY A 327 -32.11 -8.31 -22.03
C GLY A 327 -32.30 -7.62 -20.68
N VAL A 328 -33.25 -8.09 -19.88
CA VAL A 328 -33.58 -7.51 -18.56
C VAL A 328 -32.37 -7.53 -17.62
N LEU A 329 -31.60 -8.62 -17.66
CA LEU A 329 -30.33 -8.80 -16.97
C LEU A 329 -29.18 -8.97 -17.98
N GLY A 330 -29.16 -8.16 -19.03
CA GLY A 330 -28.07 -8.15 -20.02
C GLY A 330 -26.86 -7.35 -19.52
N LEU A 331 -25.68 -7.99 -19.51
CA LEU A 331 -24.41 -7.36 -19.12
C LEU A 331 -23.70 -6.68 -20.29
N GLY A 332 -23.74 -7.28 -21.49
CA GLY A 332 -22.92 -6.85 -22.63
C GLY A 332 -21.50 -7.42 -22.66
N TYR A 333 -21.17 -8.30 -21.73
CA TYR A 333 -19.91 -9.05 -21.65
C TYR A 333 -20.14 -10.40 -20.94
N PRO A 334 -19.19 -11.36 -21.05
CA PRO A 334 -19.27 -12.65 -20.36
C PRO A 334 -19.57 -12.53 -18.87
N VAL A 335 -20.55 -13.31 -18.40
CA VAL A 335 -20.92 -13.34 -16.99
C VAL A 335 -19.76 -13.98 -16.21
N PRO A 336 -19.13 -13.28 -15.26
CA PRO A 336 -18.03 -13.82 -14.48
C PRO A 336 -18.44 -15.08 -13.71
N ILE A 337 -17.63 -16.14 -13.82
CA ILE A 337 -17.85 -17.40 -13.11
C ILE A 337 -16.74 -17.58 -12.08
N PRO A 338 -17.07 -17.77 -10.78
CA PRO A 338 -16.05 -17.93 -9.76
C PRO A 338 -15.29 -19.25 -9.99
N VAL A 339 -13.96 -19.17 -9.99
CA VAL A 339 -13.08 -20.33 -10.20
C VAL A 339 -12.47 -20.76 -8.88
N ASP A 340 -12.49 -22.07 -8.62
CA ASP A 340 -11.83 -22.66 -7.47
C ASP A 340 -10.32 -22.79 -7.70
N THR A 341 -9.60 -21.70 -7.44
CA THR A 341 -8.14 -21.62 -7.58
C THR A 341 -7.54 -20.74 -6.50
N PRO A 342 -6.41 -21.13 -5.89
CA PRO A 342 -5.68 -20.26 -4.96
C PRO A 342 -4.94 -19.15 -5.69
N LEU A 343 -4.53 -19.37 -6.95
CA LEU A 343 -3.70 -18.42 -7.68
C LEU A 343 -4.53 -17.26 -8.24
N PRO A 344 -4.06 -16.01 -8.12
CA PRO A 344 -4.73 -14.87 -8.73
C PRO A 344 -4.69 -14.98 -10.27
N PHE A 345 -5.83 -14.68 -10.90
CA PHE A 345 -5.98 -14.62 -12.35
C PHE A 345 -6.86 -13.42 -12.76
N ASP A 346 -7.09 -13.26 -14.07
CA ASP A 346 -8.02 -12.28 -14.63
C ASP A 346 -9.46 -12.82 -14.49
N GLY A 347 -9.99 -12.81 -13.26
CA GLY A 347 -11.32 -13.31 -12.90
C GLY A 347 -11.52 -13.41 -11.38
N PHE A 348 -12.64 -13.98 -10.95
CA PHE A 348 -13.01 -14.06 -9.54
C PHE A 348 -12.76 -15.45 -8.97
N ARG A 349 -12.19 -15.54 -7.76
CA ARG A 349 -12.02 -16.81 -7.05
C ARG A 349 -13.28 -17.18 -6.26
N SER A 350 -13.52 -18.49 -6.15
CA SER A 350 -14.48 -19.04 -5.19
C SER A 350 -14.03 -18.71 -3.75
N TYR A 351 -14.94 -18.82 -2.78
CA TYR A 351 -14.58 -18.76 -1.35
C TYR A 351 -13.48 -19.78 -1.02
N ASP A 352 -13.60 -21.01 -1.52
CA ASP A 352 -12.63 -22.08 -1.29
C ASP A 352 -11.26 -21.74 -1.89
N GLY A 353 -11.22 -21.14 -3.09
CA GLY A 353 -9.99 -20.67 -3.72
C GLY A 353 -9.32 -19.53 -2.96
N LEU A 354 -10.09 -18.51 -2.54
CA LEU A 354 -9.58 -17.42 -1.69
C LEU A 354 -9.03 -17.96 -0.36
N HIS A 355 -9.80 -18.82 0.32
CA HIS A 355 -9.40 -19.40 1.59
C HIS A 355 -8.15 -20.28 1.45
N ALA A 356 -8.08 -21.13 0.43
CA ALA A 356 -6.91 -21.95 0.13
C ALA A 356 -5.66 -21.09 -0.08
N ARG A 357 -5.79 -19.94 -0.78
CA ARG A 357 -4.69 -18.99 -0.93
C ARG A 357 -4.25 -18.39 0.40
N HIS A 358 -5.19 -18.02 1.26
CA HIS A 358 -4.86 -17.46 2.57
C HIS A 358 -4.13 -18.48 3.45
N GLN A 359 -4.56 -19.75 3.44
CA GLN A 359 -3.89 -20.82 4.18
C GLN A 359 -2.49 -21.10 3.62
N GLU A 360 -2.33 -21.16 2.30
CA GLU A 360 -1.02 -21.28 1.65
C GLU A 360 -0.07 -20.16 2.09
N LEU A 361 -0.53 -18.91 2.07
CA LEU A 361 0.27 -17.76 2.50
C LEU A 361 0.61 -17.82 3.99
N ALA A 362 -0.31 -18.26 4.85
CA ALA A 362 -0.05 -18.44 6.27
C ALA A 362 1.03 -19.51 6.55
N GLU A 363 1.00 -20.60 5.80
CA GLU A 363 1.99 -21.69 5.94
C GLU A 363 3.37 -21.34 5.37
N THR A 364 3.43 -20.53 4.30
CA THR A 364 4.66 -20.37 3.51
C THR A 364 5.37 -19.03 3.66
N SER A 365 4.67 -17.98 4.09
CA SER A 365 5.22 -16.61 4.08
C SER A 365 5.99 -16.24 5.34
N GLY A 366 5.64 -16.83 6.49
CA GLY A 366 6.15 -16.45 7.81
C GLY A 366 5.66 -15.08 8.32
N ILE A 367 4.82 -14.38 7.55
CA ILE A 367 4.31 -13.03 7.86
C ILE A 367 2.78 -12.94 7.86
N VAL A 368 2.09 -14.02 7.51
CA VAL A 368 0.62 -14.09 7.51
C VAL A 368 0.19 -15.00 8.64
N HIS A 369 -0.56 -14.47 9.59
CA HIS A 369 -1.02 -15.20 10.77
C HIS A 369 -2.55 -15.25 10.74
N GLY A 370 -3.12 -16.45 10.57
CA GLY A 370 -4.57 -16.66 10.47
C GLY A 370 -5.24 -16.81 11.83
N HIS A 371 -6.41 -16.20 11.99
CA HIS A 371 -7.21 -16.23 13.22
C HIS A 371 -8.70 -16.44 12.90
N ILE A 372 -9.32 -17.41 13.57
CA ILE A 372 -10.77 -17.54 13.58
C ILE A 372 -11.33 -16.51 14.56
N VAL A 373 -12.06 -15.52 14.05
CA VAL A 373 -12.62 -14.40 14.83
C VAL A 373 -14.12 -14.55 15.10
N GLY A 374 -14.76 -15.56 14.51
CA GLY A 374 -16.15 -15.89 14.76
C GLY A 374 -16.64 -17.03 13.88
N THR A 375 -17.93 -17.35 14.01
CA THR A 375 -18.62 -18.35 13.18
C THR A 375 -19.94 -17.80 12.69
N THR A 376 -20.30 -18.03 11.43
CA THR A 376 -21.59 -17.60 10.85
C THR A 376 -22.78 -18.34 11.48
N HIS A 377 -24.00 -17.91 11.14
CA HIS A 377 -25.23 -18.65 11.52
C HIS A 377 -25.25 -20.10 11.02
N SER A 378 -24.59 -20.39 9.90
CA SER A 378 -24.47 -21.75 9.36
C SER A 378 -23.29 -22.54 9.96
N GLY A 379 -22.59 -21.99 10.95
CA GLY A 379 -21.46 -22.63 11.62
C GLY A 379 -20.15 -22.61 10.81
N ARG A 380 -20.03 -21.74 9.80
CA ARG A 380 -18.79 -21.57 9.02
C ARG A 380 -17.84 -20.60 9.72
N GLU A 381 -16.56 -20.89 9.70
CA GLU A 381 -15.55 -20.04 10.35
C GLU A 381 -15.35 -18.72 9.59
N ILE A 382 -15.17 -17.64 10.35
CA ILE A 382 -14.86 -16.31 9.83
C ILE A 382 -13.40 -16.03 10.18
N TRP A 383 -12.58 -15.86 9.14
CA TRP A 383 -11.14 -15.75 9.25
C TRP A 383 -10.66 -14.31 9.08
N ALA A 384 -9.87 -13.84 10.04
CA ALA A 384 -9.05 -12.63 9.95
C ALA A 384 -7.58 -13.01 9.87
N TYR A 385 -6.75 -12.13 9.30
CA TYR A 385 -5.32 -12.36 9.13
C TYR A 385 -4.54 -11.15 9.62
N GLN A 386 -3.57 -11.38 10.50
CA GLN A 386 -2.56 -10.38 10.86
C GLN A 386 -1.38 -10.51 9.89
N ILE A 387 -0.96 -9.40 9.31
CA ILE A 387 0.16 -9.33 8.35
C ILE A 387 1.30 -8.54 9.01
N GLY A 388 2.46 -9.15 9.14
CA GLY A 388 3.63 -8.58 9.81
C GLY A 388 4.51 -9.66 10.45
N ASP A 389 5.53 -9.24 11.18
CA ASP A 389 6.25 -10.15 12.08
C ASP A 389 5.36 -10.64 13.24
N ALA A 390 5.89 -11.56 14.03
CA ALA A 390 5.09 -12.28 15.03
C ALA A 390 4.84 -11.47 16.31
N ASP A 391 5.60 -10.39 16.51
CA ASP A 391 5.45 -9.54 17.69
C ASP A 391 4.46 -8.39 17.41
N ARG A 392 4.30 -7.49 18.37
CA ARG A 392 3.40 -6.32 18.23
C ARG A 392 4.16 -5.05 18.59
N VAL A 393 5.46 -5.07 18.35
CA VAL A 393 6.43 -4.09 18.80
C VAL A 393 7.28 -3.66 17.61
N ARG A 394 7.30 -2.36 17.36
CA ARG A 394 8.15 -1.76 16.34
C ARG A 394 9.61 -2.11 16.58
N ARG A 395 10.45 -1.93 15.56
CA ARG A 395 11.91 -2.06 15.69
C ARG A 395 12.57 -1.14 16.74
N ASP A 396 11.88 -0.12 17.24
CA ASP A 396 12.33 0.73 18.35
C ASP A 396 11.74 0.33 19.71
N GLY A 397 11.10 -0.83 19.84
CA GLY A 397 10.56 -1.30 21.12
C GLY A 397 9.19 -0.71 21.49
N GLN A 398 8.62 0.16 20.66
CA GLN A 398 7.31 0.78 20.91
C GLN A 398 6.15 -0.03 20.35
N ALA A 399 4.95 0.14 20.89
CA ALA A 399 3.77 -0.56 20.38
C ALA A 399 3.49 -0.23 18.91
N GLU A 400 3.18 -1.25 18.12
CA GLU A 400 2.79 -1.06 16.73
C GLU A 400 1.43 -0.37 16.59
N PRO A 401 1.28 0.54 15.63
CA PRO A 401 -0.03 1.00 15.20
C PRO A 401 -0.73 -0.10 14.41
N ALA A 402 -2.06 -0.12 14.46
CA ALA A 402 -2.84 -1.11 13.74
C ALA A 402 -3.78 -0.51 12.69
N MET A 403 -3.97 -1.25 11.60
CA MET A 403 -4.88 -0.91 10.51
C MET A 403 -5.83 -2.09 10.31
N LEU A 404 -7.15 -1.84 10.25
CA LEU A 404 -8.14 -2.87 9.98
C LEU A 404 -8.83 -2.62 8.65
N THR A 405 -8.80 -3.61 7.76
CA THR A 405 -9.48 -3.57 6.47
C THR A 405 -10.42 -4.77 6.34
N ASN A 406 -11.71 -4.48 6.15
CA ASN A 406 -12.79 -5.45 6.01
C ASN A 406 -13.25 -5.57 4.57
N GLY A 407 -13.63 -6.76 4.12
CA GLY A 407 -14.22 -7.04 2.82
C GLY A 407 -15.33 -8.08 2.90
N GLY A 408 -16.15 -8.14 1.84
CA GLY A 408 -17.19 -9.17 1.72
C GLY A 408 -18.31 -9.05 2.76
N ILE A 409 -18.57 -7.85 3.30
CA ILE A 409 -19.71 -7.61 4.20
C ILE A 409 -21.06 -7.76 3.47
N HIS A 410 -21.13 -7.30 2.21
CA HIS A 410 -22.25 -7.60 1.32
C HIS A 410 -21.84 -8.66 0.30
N ALA A 411 -22.63 -9.73 0.23
CA ALA A 411 -22.26 -10.92 -0.50
C ALA A 411 -22.04 -10.72 -2.02
N ARG A 412 -22.86 -9.90 -2.67
CA ARG A 412 -22.80 -9.67 -4.14
C ARG A 412 -21.58 -8.85 -4.61
N GLU A 413 -20.81 -8.27 -3.70
CA GLU A 413 -19.73 -7.32 -3.99
C GLU A 413 -18.40 -8.07 -4.15
N TRP A 414 -18.30 -8.93 -5.18
CA TRP A 414 -17.19 -9.88 -5.38
C TRP A 414 -15.81 -9.24 -5.58
N GLN A 415 -15.77 -7.96 -5.94
CA GLN A 415 -14.52 -7.22 -6.04
C GLN A 415 -13.83 -7.08 -4.67
N THR A 416 -14.62 -7.07 -3.59
CA THR A 416 -14.13 -6.70 -2.27
C THR A 416 -13.25 -7.78 -1.64
N PRO A 417 -13.58 -9.10 -1.66
CA PRO A 417 -12.67 -10.12 -1.15
C PRO A 417 -11.39 -10.25 -1.98
N GLU A 418 -11.48 -10.02 -3.29
CA GLU A 418 -10.33 -10.00 -4.19
C GLU A 418 -9.36 -8.87 -3.83
N VAL A 419 -9.85 -7.65 -3.62
CA VAL A 419 -9.01 -6.50 -3.20
C VAL A 419 -8.34 -6.76 -1.86
N VAL A 420 -9.09 -7.21 -0.83
CA VAL A 420 -8.52 -7.46 0.50
C VAL A 420 -7.50 -8.60 0.46
N THR A 421 -7.75 -9.64 -0.34
CA THR A 421 -6.76 -10.71 -0.58
C THR A 421 -5.53 -10.19 -1.32
N GLY A 422 -5.71 -9.26 -2.28
CA GLY A 422 -4.60 -8.63 -2.99
C GLY A 422 -3.65 -7.84 -2.09
N ILE A 423 -4.13 -7.26 -0.99
CA ILE A 423 -3.28 -6.62 0.02
C ILE A 423 -2.34 -7.65 0.64
N MET A 424 -2.88 -8.81 1.05
CA MET A 424 -2.11 -9.91 1.61
C MET A 424 -1.06 -10.43 0.62
N GLU A 425 -1.45 -10.62 -0.65
CA GLU A 425 -0.57 -11.06 -1.72
C GLU A 425 0.55 -10.06 -2.01
N LEU A 426 0.27 -8.75 -1.99
CA LEU A 426 1.26 -7.70 -2.19
C LEU A 426 2.39 -7.79 -1.16
N PHE A 427 2.05 -7.91 0.13
CA PHE A 427 3.04 -8.00 1.19
C PHE A 427 3.86 -9.30 1.12
N ALA A 428 3.21 -10.42 0.82
CA ALA A 428 3.91 -11.69 0.60
C ALA A 428 4.90 -11.64 -0.58
N GLU A 429 4.54 -10.94 -1.66
CA GLU A 429 5.39 -10.77 -2.85
C GLU A 429 6.54 -9.79 -2.61
N LYS A 430 6.30 -8.68 -1.90
CA LYS A 430 7.26 -7.58 -1.76
C LYS A 430 8.17 -7.65 -0.54
N ARG A 431 8.02 -8.68 0.30
CA ARG A 431 8.94 -8.92 1.43
C ARG A 431 10.40 -9.01 0.98
N GLY A 432 11.29 -8.53 1.82
CA GLY A 432 12.74 -8.46 1.56
C GLY A 432 13.16 -7.25 0.71
N ASP A 433 12.29 -6.26 0.50
CA ASP A 433 12.64 -5.05 -0.25
C ASP A 433 13.59 -4.10 0.51
N ARG A 434 13.76 -4.34 1.82
CA ARG A 434 14.49 -3.49 2.79
C ARG A 434 14.12 -2.02 2.63
N HIS A 435 12.86 -1.73 2.32
CA HIS A 435 12.38 -0.41 1.99
C HIS A 435 10.97 -0.20 2.53
N PHE A 436 9.97 -0.07 1.67
CA PHE A 436 8.63 0.39 2.00
C PHE A 436 7.78 -0.74 2.60
N HIS A 437 7.86 -1.95 2.02
CA HIS A 437 7.03 -3.06 2.48
C HIS A 437 7.62 -3.70 3.73
N ASP A 438 8.95 -3.88 3.79
CA ASP A 438 9.61 -4.38 5.01
C ASP A 438 9.42 -3.42 6.19
N TYR A 439 9.43 -2.10 5.95
CA TYR A 439 9.10 -1.14 7.01
C TYR A 439 7.69 -1.39 7.58
N LEU A 440 6.70 -1.60 6.73
CA LEU A 440 5.32 -1.86 7.16
C LEU A 440 5.20 -3.20 7.88
N LEU A 441 5.87 -4.24 7.39
CA LEU A 441 5.83 -5.58 8.00
C LEU A 441 6.48 -5.64 9.38
N GLU A 442 7.43 -4.77 9.67
CA GLU A 442 8.20 -4.75 10.94
C GLU A 442 7.76 -3.63 11.92
N ASN A 443 6.79 -2.79 11.54
CA ASN A 443 6.39 -1.65 12.38
C ASN A 443 4.88 -1.35 12.35
N VAL A 444 4.06 -2.16 11.70
CA VAL A 444 2.61 -1.95 11.56
C VAL A 444 1.85 -3.28 11.64
N ASN A 445 0.91 -3.36 12.56
CA ASN A 445 0.00 -4.50 12.68
C ASN A 445 -1.16 -4.35 11.68
N ILE A 446 -1.07 -4.99 10.52
CA ILE A 446 -2.09 -4.93 9.48
C ILE A 446 -3.07 -6.09 9.67
N VAL A 447 -4.34 -5.79 9.96
CA VAL A 447 -5.40 -6.77 10.15
C VAL A 447 -6.35 -6.76 8.95
N LEU A 448 -6.52 -7.91 8.32
CA LEU A 448 -7.37 -8.08 7.15
C LEU A 448 -8.51 -9.06 7.45
N LEU A 449 -9.76 -8.70 7.13
CA LEU A 449 -10.93 -9.58 7.18
C LEU A 449 -11.51 -9.73 5.75
N PRO A 450 -11.03 -10.68 4.93
CA PRO A 450 -11.35 -10.70 3.49
C PRO A 450 -12.81 -11.02 3.16
N VAL A 451 -13.46 -11.89 3.93
CA VAL A 451 -14.85 -12.30 3.73
C VAL A 451 -15.58 -12.33 5.07
N GLN A 452 -16.30 -11.25 5.39
CA GLN A 452 -17.11 -11.19 6.62
C GLN A 452 -18.40 -12.01 6.50
N ASN A 453 -19.15 -11.87 5.39
CA ASN A 453 -20.41 -12.56 5.15
C ASN A 453 -20.19 -13.84 4.34
N VAL A 454 -19.57 -14.85 4.96
CA VAL A 454 -19.23 -16.12 4.30
C VAL A 454 -20.46 -16.81 3.73
N ASP A 455 -21.53 -16.93 4.52
CA ASP A 455 -22.77 -17.62 4.11
C ASP A 455 -23.38 -16.96 2.87
N GLY A 456 -23.56 -15.64 2.90
CA GLY A 456 -24.11 -14.90 1.78
C GLY A 456 -23.20 -14.98 0.55
N PHE A 457 -21.88 -14.85 0.72
CA PHE A 457 -20.93 -14.90 -0.39
C PHE A 457 -20.98 -16.26 -1.10
N MET A 458 -20.97 -17.36 -0.36
CA MET A 458 -21.13 -18.70 -0.94
C MET A 458 -22.48 -18.86 -1.67
N GLN A 459 -23.56 -18.26 -1.16
CA GLN A 459 -24.86 -18.28 -1.84
C GLN A 459 -24.82 -17.56 -3.20
N THR A 460 -24.10 -16.44 -3.29
CA THR A 460 -23.90 -15.76 -4.58
C THR A 460 -23.10 -16.60 -5.56
N GLN A 461 -22.11 -17.36 -5.08
CA GLN A 461 -21.25 -18.21 -5.92
C GLN A 461 -21.94 -19.52 -6.32
N ARG A 462 -22.90 -20.00 -5.53
CA ARG A 462 -23.76 -21.15 -5.88
C ARG A 462 -24.65 -20.85 -7.08
N PHE A 463 -25.06 -19.60 -7.23
CA PHE A 463 -25.91 -19.12 -8.30
C PHE A 463 -25.25 -17.94 -9.03
N PRO A 464 -24.07 -18.13 -9.64
CA PRO A 464 -23.24 -17.03 -10.12
C PRO A 464 -23.90 -16.26 -11.28
N THR A 465 -24.79 -16.93 -12.01
CA THR A 465 -25.55 -16.37 -13.11
C THR A 465 -27.02 -16.11 -12.77
N GLN A 466 -27.58 -16.71 -11.72
CA GLN A 466 -29.03 -16.75 -11.49
C GLN A 466 -29.46 -15.85 -10.32
N ASN A 467 -30.65 -15.26 -10.46
CA ASN A 467 -31.23 -14.37 -9.46
C ASN A 467 -32.73 -14.59 -9.38
N TRP A 468 -33.31 -14.31 -8.23
CA TRP A 468 -34.74 -14.15 -8.07
C TRP A 468 -35.16 -12.73 -8.49
N LEU A 469 -35.90 -12.58 -9.59
CA LEU A 469 -36.35 -11.30 -10.13
C LEU A 469 -37.80 -11.00 -9.74
N ARG A 470 -38.02 -9.91 -9.01
CA ARG A 470 -39.37 -9.41 -8.68
C ARG A 470 -39.35 -7.94 -8.25
N SER A 471 -40.48 -7.25 -8.33
CA SER A 471 -40.68 -5.94 -7.69
C SER A 471 -40.71 -6.09 -6.17
N ASP A 472 -39.90 -5.29 -5.47
CA ASP A 472 -39.74 -5.34 -4.00
C ASP A 472 -40.96 -4.71 -3.29
N PRO A 473 -41.59 -5.37 -2.31
CA PRO A 473 -42.73 -4.83 -1.57
C PRO A 473 -42.51 -3.46 -0.93
N PHE A 474 -41.28 -3.12 -0.56
CA PHE A 474 -40.92 -1.81 0.02
C PHE A 474 -40.70 -0.73 -1.07
N ASP A 475 -40.32 -1.14 -2.28
CA ASP A 475 -40.01 -0.24 -3.41
C ASP A 475 -41.17 -0.07 -4.41
N ILE A 476 -42.23 -0.88 -4.32
CA ILE A 476 -43.45 -0.74 -5.15
C ILE A 476 -44.06 0.68 -5.15
N GLN A 477 -43.75 1.50 -4.13
CA GLN A 477 -44.21 2.89 -4.06
C GLN A 477 -43.29 3.90 -4.79
N ASN A 478 -42.03 3.54 -5.08
CA ASN A 478 -41.01 4.45 -5.63
C ASN A 478 -40.36 3.96 -6.95
N ASP A 479 -40.21 2.65 -7.14
CA ASP A 479 -39.75 2.03 -8.39
C ASP A 479 -40.53 0.71 -8.64
N PRO A 480 -41.48 0.69 -9.59
CA PRO A 480 -42.29 -0.49 -9.87
C PRO A 480 -41.53 -1.60 -10.62
N GLN A 481 -40.29 -1.36 -11.07
CA GLN A 481 -39.55 -2.31 -11.90
C GLN A 481 -39.07 -3.55 -11.12
N PRO A 482 -39.14 -4.75 -11.72
CA PRO A 482 -38.56 -5.94 -11.13
C PRO A 482 -37.05 -5.78 -10.92
N SER A 483 -36.57 -6.12 -9.73
CA SER A 483 -35.14 -6.02 -9.38
C SER A 483 -34.59 -7.39 -9.00
N PRO A 484 -33.33 -7.73 -9.39
CA PRO A 484 -32.75 -9.01 -9.04
C PRO A 484 -32.42 -9.05 -7.54
N ARG A 485 -32.80 -10.14 -6.88
CA ARG A 485 -32.64 -10.43 -5.45
C ARG A 485 -32.18 -11.87 -5.28
N ASP A 486 -31.52 -12.14 -4.16
CA ASP A 486 -30.90 -13.44 -3.86
C ASP A 486 -30.03 -13.99 -5.02
N GLY A 487 -29.54 -15.23 -4.90
CA GLY A 487 -28.62 -15.82 -5.87
C GLY A 487 -27.39 -14.92 -6.04
N ARG A 488 -26.98 -14.60 -7.28
CA ARG A 488 -25.84 -13.69 -7.55
C ARG A 488 -25.98 -12.31 -6.90
N MET A 489 -27.22 -11.86 -6.66
CA MET A 489 -27.54 -10.54 -6.11
C MET A 489 -27.88 -10.55 -4.61
N ARG A 490 -27.61 -11.67 -3.92
CA ARG A 490 -27.72 -11.71 -2.46
C ARG A 490 -26.81 -10.66 -1.82
N ARG A 491 -27.35 -9.91 -0.87
CA ARG A 491 -26.64 -8.85 -0.13
C ARG A 491 -26.39 -9.22 1.33
N LYS A 492 -27.45 -9.64 2.02
CA LYS A 492 -27.51 -9.85 3.48
C LYS A 492 -26.87 -11.18 3.91
N ASN A 493 -26.62 -11.36 5.21
CA ASN A 493 -26.29 -12.67 5.79
C ASN A 493 -27.49 -13.63 5.71
N MET A 494 -27.38 -14.88 6.21
CA MET A 494 -28.36 -15.95 5.95
C MET A 494 -29.02 -16.62 7.18
N PRO A 495 -29.38 -15.92 8.27
CA PRO A 495 -30.20 -16.54 9.30
C PRO A 495 -31.58 -16.90 8.73
N ALA A 496 -32.01 -18.14 8.97
CA ALA A 496 -33.30 -18.68 8.52
C ALA A 496 -33.52 -18.65 6.99
N VAL A 497 -32.46 -18.87 6.21
CA VAL A 497 -32.50 -19.03 4.75
C VAL A 497 -32.01 -20.44 4.38
N ASP A 498 -32.70 -21.12 3.47
CA ASP A 498 -32.49 -22.54 3.15
C ASP A 498 -31.49 -22.82 2.00
N GLU A 499 -30.82 -21.76 1.52
CA GLU A 499 -29.88 -21.76 0.40
C GLU A 499 -30.49 -22.22 -0.95
N VAL A 500 -31.80 -22.42 -1.04
CA VAL A 500 -32.51 -22.81 -2.27
C VAL A 500 -33.07 -21.57 -2.95
N LEU A 501 -32.53 -21.21 -4.11
CA LEU A 501 -32.92 -19.99 -4.84
C LEU A 501 -34.42 -19.90 -5.17
N ALA A 502 -35.11 -21.04 -5.30
CA ALA A 502 -36.53 -21.10 -5.61
C ALA A 502 -37.45 -20.85 -4.39
N THR A 503 -36.90 -20.77 -3.17
CA THR A 503 -37.68 -20.52 -1.97
C THR A 503 -38.06 -19.04 -1.88
N TYR A 504 -39.31 -18.74 -2.23
CA TYR A 504 -39.79 -17.35 -2.20
C TYR A 504 -39.88 -16.78 -0.78
N ASP A 505 -40.19 -17.59 0.24
CA ASP A 505 -40.48 -17.04 1.56
C ASP A 505 -39.24 -16.48 2.27
N ASP A 506 -38.02 -16.86 1.84
CA ASP A 506 -36.75 -16.49 2.47
C ASP A 506 -35.77 -15.69 1.59
N HIS A 507 -36.07 -15.47 0.29
CA HIS A 507 -35.19 -14.76 -0.66
C HIS A 507 -34.74 -13.35 -0.21
N LEU A 508 -35.50 -12.70 0.68
CA LEU A 508 -35.20 -11.40 1.27
C LEU A 508 -34.94 -11.47 2.78
N LEU A 509 -34.92 -12.64 3.42
CA LEU A 509 -34.56 -12.76 4.84
C LEU A 509 -33.05 -12.55 5.05
N GLY A 510 -32.68 -12.34 6.30
CA GLY A 510 -31.32 -11.98 6.74
C GLY A 510 -31.19 -10.52 7.16
N ILE A 511 -30.01 -10.16 7.65
CA ILE A 511 -29.67 -8.85 8.20
C ILE A 511 -28.63 -8.18 7.29
N ASP A 512 -28.83 -6.88 7.03
CA ASP A 512 -27.80 -6.05 6.45
C ASP A 512 -26.77 -5.73 7.53
N LEU A 513 -25.61 -6.39 7.46
CA LEU A 513 -24.53 -6.24 8.43
C LEU A 513 -24.05 -4.77 8.54
N ASN A 514 -24.20 -3.99 7.46
CA ASN A 514 -23.86 -2.55 7.46
C ASN A 514 -25.03 -1.66 7.94
N ARG A 515 -26.03 -2.24 8.61
CA ARG A 515 -27.09 -1.54 9.38
C ARG A 515 -27.16 -2.03 10.83
N ASN A 516 -26.35 -3.02 11.20
CA ASN A 516 -26.39 -3.70 12.48
C ASN A 516 -25.51 -3.03 13.54
N ASN A 517 -24.97 -1.83 13.31
CA ASN A 517 -23.92 -1.26 14.17
C ASN A 517 -24.43 -0.06 15.00
N PRO A 518 -23.94 0.11 16.25
CA PRO A 518 -24.16 1.33 17.01
C PRO A 518 -23.30 2.49 16.46
N PRO A 519 -23.60 3.76 16.78
CA PRO A 519 -24.66 4.21 17.68
C PRO A 519 -26.02 4.45 16.98
N TRP A 520 -26.07 4.48 15.64
CA TRP A 520 -27.28 4.81 14.86
C TRP A 520 -28.11 3.62 14.40
N TRP A 521 -27.95 2.48 15.07
CA TRP A 521 -28.79 1.32 14.84
C TRP A 521 -30.28 1.70 14.91
N ALA A 522 -31.02 1.39 13.84
CA ALA A 522 -32.47 1.63 13.72
C ALA A 522 -32.94 3.10 13.88
N THR A 523 -32.07 4.11 13.75
CA THR A 523 -32.48 5.52 13.94
C THR A 523 -33.01 6.20 12.69
N ASN A 524 -32.78 5.64 11.50
CA ASN A 524 -33.16 6.25 10.22
C ASN A 524 -34.12 5.35 9.43
N PRO A 525 -35.45 5.61 9.47
CA PRO A 525 -36.44 4.75 8.83
C PRO A 525 -36.38 4.71 7.30
N ASN A 526 -35.61 5.62 6.66
CA ASN A 526 -35.43 5.64 5.20
C ASN A 526 -34.18 4.89 4.74
N ARG A 527 -33.31 4.48 5.66
CA ARG A 527 -32.02 3.83 5.38
C ARG A 527 -31.80 2.59 6.24
N SER A 528 -32.73 2.25 7.12
CA SER A 528 -32.69 1.14 8.06
C SER A 528 -34.14 0.69 8.30
N SER A 529 -34.40 -0.61 8.37
CA SER A 529 -35.76 -1.15 8.51
C SER A 529 -35.87 -2.30 9.51
N SER A 530 -36.98 -2.33 10.25
CA SER A 530 -37.35 -3.45 11.12
C SER A 530 -38.10 -4.57 10.38
N ASP A 531 -38.48 -4.35 9.12
CA ASP A 531 -39.07 -5.38 8.28
C ASP A 531 -37.97 -6.36 7.84
N GLU A 532 -38.12 -7.64 8.21
CA GLU A 532 -37.20 -8.73 7.87
C GLU A 532 -37.04 -8.90 6.36
N ARG A 533 -38.05 -8.49 5.56
CA ARG A 533 -38.02 -8.53 4.09
C ARG A 533 -37.39 -7.30 3.45
N SER A 534 -36.90 -6.34 4.23
CA SER A 534 -36.19 -5.18 3.70
C SER A 534 -34.74 -5.51 3.36
N LEU A 535 -34.22 -4.98 2.25
CA LEU A 535 -32.79 -5.04 1.91
C LEU A 535 -31.87 -4.40 2.95
N VAL A 536 -32.40 -3.45 3.74
CA VAL A 536 -31.67 -2.73 4.80
C VAL A 536 -32.19 -3.13 6.18
N HIS A 537 -32.60 -4.39 6.35
CA HIS A 537 -33.04 -4.93 7.64
C HIS A 537 -31.90 -4.86 8.67
N HIS A 538 -32.14 -4.20 9.80
CA HIS A 538 -31.08 -3.88 10.77
C HIS A 538 -30.88 -4.93 11.88
N GLY A 539 -31.66 -6.01 11.88
CA GLY A 539 -31.60 -7.04 12.93
C GLY A 539 -32.25 -6.60 14.25
N MET A 540 -32.12 -7.44 15.28
CA MET A 540 -32.88 -7.31 16.54
C MET A 540 -32.23 -6.36 17.56
N ALA A 541 -30.92 -6.13 17.45
CA ALA A 541 -30.15 -5.23 18.31
C ALA A 541 -28.82 -4.86 17.59
N PRO A 542 -28.09 -3.83 18.06
CA PRO A 542 -26.74 -3.57 17.59
C PRO A 542 -25.83 -4.79 17.82
N HIS A 543 -25.03 -5.16 16.82
CA HIS A 543 -24.16 -6.34 16.76
C HIS A 543 -24.91 -7.64 17.13
N SER A 544 -26.17 -7.78 16.73
CA SER A 544 -26.95 -9.01 16.91
C SER A 544 -26.40 -10.17 16.08
N GLU A 545 -25.74 -9.87 14.96
CA GLU A 545 -25.24 -10.88 14.04
C GLU A 545 -23.85 -11.37 14.46
N PRO A 546 -23.58 -12.69 14.42
CA PRO A 546 -22.27 -13.22 14.76
C PRO A 546 -21.19 -12.73 13.79
N GLU A 547 -21.54 -12.44 12.53
CA GLU A 547 -20.61 -11.84 11.56
C GLU A 547 -20.23 -10.39 11.95
N ALA A 548 -21.15 -9.62 12.55
CA ALA A 548 -20.84 -8.29 13.07
C ALA A 548 -19.93 -8.37 14.31
N GLN A 549 -20.17 -9.35 15.18
CA GLN A 549 -19.31 -9.61 16.34
C GLN A 549 -17.90 -10.06 15.94
N ALA A 550 -17.77 -10.82 14.84
CA ALA A 550 -16.48 -11.24 14.31
C ALA A 550 -15.63 -10.04 13.85
N LEU A 551 -16.23 -9.00 13.26
CA LEU A 551 -15.51 -7.77 12.92
C LEU A 551 -15.01 -7.02 14.16
N VAL A 552 -15.82 -7.01 15.23
CA VAL A 552 -15.41 -6.46 16.53
C VAL A 552 -14.23 -7.25 17.13
N ALA A 553 -14.25 -8.57 17.01
CA ALA A 553 -13.16 -9.44 17.46
C ALA A 553 -11.88 -9.26 16.60
N ALA A 554 -12.01 -9.05 15.29
CA ALA A 554 -10.88 -8.73 14.42
C ALA A 554 -10.17 -7.43 14.84
N ALA A 555 -10.93 -6.43 15.30
CA ALA A 555 -10.36 -5.19 15.85
C ALA A 555 -9.48 -5.41 17.11
N ASP A 556 -9.69 -6.50 17.85
CA ASP A 556 -8.88 -6.86 19.03
C ASP A 556 -7.54 -7.53 18.67
N LEU A 557 -7.37 -7.99 17.43
CA LEU A 557 -6.07 -8.42 16.90
C LEU A 557 -5.11 -7.23 16.73
N GLY A 558 -5.66 -6.04 16.43
CA GLY A 558 -4.95 -4.77 16.29
C GLY A 558 -4.53 -4.07 17.59
N PRO A 559 -4.85 -4.61 18.77
CA PRO A 559 -5.37 -3.85 19.91
C PRO A 559 -6.16 -2.56 19.59
N ARG A 560 -7.37 -2.40 20.14
CA ARG A 560 -8.21 -1.22 19.85
C ARG A 560 -7.57 0.13 20.17
N SER A 561 -6.69 0.19 21.16
CA SER A 561 -5.95 1.41 21.53
C SER A 561 -4.87 1.80 20.52
N GLN A 562 -4.47 0.88 19.65
CA GLN A 562 -3.45 1.12 18.61
C GLN A 562 -4.06 1.25 17.21
N LEU A 563 -5.34 0.97 17.03
CA LEU A 563 -6.01 1.19 15.74
C LEU A 563 -5.92 2.66 15.33
N ARG A 564 -5.46 2.90 14.09
CA ARG A 564 -5.33 4.25 13.51
C ARG A 564 -6.09 4.44 12.20
N ALA A 565 -6.64 3.37 11.63
CA ALA A 565 -7.56 3.45 10.51
C ALA A 565 -8.46 2.21 10.46
N PHE A 566 -9.69 2.41 9.98
CA PHE A 566 -10.60 1.34 9.58
C PHE A 566 -11.13 1.58 8.16
N THR A 567 -11.08 0.55 7.32
CA THR A 567 -11.72 0.59 6.00
C THR A 567 -12.71 -0.56 5.84
N ASP A 568 -13.94 -0.24 5.41
CA ASP A 568 -14.90 -1.23 4.92
C ASP A 568 -14.94 -1.22 3.39
N VAL A 569 -14.51 -2.30 2.74
CA VAL A 569 -14.43 -2.39 1.28
C VAL A 569 -15.76 -2.90 0.73
N HIS A 570 -16.39 -2.06 -0.09
CA HIS A 570 -17.67 -2.27 -0.74
C HIS A 570 -17.54 -2.18 -2.26
N SER A 571 -18.58 -2.58 -2.99
CA SER A 571 -18.78 -2.15 -4.37
C SER A 571 -20.25 -1.81 -4.62
N PHE A 572 -20.59 -0.85 -5.48
CA PHE A 572 -19.72 -0.03 -6.31
C PHE A 572 -19.98 1.45 -6.08
N SER A 573 -19.03 2.26 -6.56
CA SER A 573 -19.28 3.52 -7.27
C SER A 573 -18.04 4.42 -7.40
N GLN A 574 -16.84 3.95 -7.04
CA GLN A 574 -15.59 4.74 -6.99
C GLN A 574 -15.66 5.93 -6.03
N VAL A 575 -16.19 5.72 -4.82
CA VAL A 575 -16.29 6.78 -3.80
C VAL A 575 -15.86 6.31 -2.43
N PHE A 576 -15.45 7.25 -1.58
CA PHE A 576 -15.31 7.01 -0.15
C PHE A 576 -16.49 7.62 0.62
N TYR A 577 -17.08 6.83 1.50
CA TYR A 577 -18.08 7.27 2.46
C TYR A 577 -17.47 7.29 3.86
N PHE A 578 -17.42 8.45 4.49
CA PHE A 578 -16.95 8.57 5.87
C PHE A 578 -17.93 9.37 6.71
N HIS A 579 -17.87 9.16 8.02
CA HIS A 579 -18.76 9.80 8.96
C HIS A 579 -18.14 11.08 9.53
N ARG A 580 -18.93 12.16 9.60
CA ARG A 580 -18.52 13.44 10.18
C ARG A 580 -19.05 13.59 11.59
N THR A 581 -18.15 13.85 12.53
CA THR A 581 -18.50 14.08 13.93
C THR A 581 -18.32 15.54 14.34
N ALA A 582 -18.85 15.91 15.51
CA ALA A 582 -18.55 17.21 16.12
C ALA A 582 -17.02 17.44 16.32
N ASN A 583 -16.22 16.36 16.34
CA ASN A 583 -14.77 16.44 16.29
C ASN A 583 -14.28 16.77 14.87
N ARG A 584 -14.19 18.06 14.58
CA ARG A 584 -13.66 18.55 13.29
C ARG A 584 -12.22 18.12 13.01
N ARG A 585 -11.42 17.92 14.05
CA ARG A 585 -10.03 17.43 13.92
C ARG A 585 -10.01 16.05 13.27
N LEU A 586 -10.83 15.12 13.78
CA LEU A 586 -10.99 13.79 13.20
C LEU A 586 -11.47 13.83 11.75
N SER A 587 -12.46 14.67 11.47
CA SER A 587 -13.00 14.82 10.11
C SER A 587 -11.93 15.31 9.13
N ASN A 588 -11.12 16.29 9.53
CA ASN A 588 -10.03 16.81 8.70
C ASN A 588 -8.93 15.78 8.48
N ASN A 589 -8.50 15.07 9.53
CA ASN A 589 -7.51 14.01 9.37
C ASN A 589 -8.03 12.86 8.48
N THR A 590 -9.32 12.54 8.56
CA THR A 590 -9.93 11.53 7.67
C THR A 590 -9.88 11.98 6.22
N ILE A 591 -10.26 13.23 5.92
CA ILE A 591 -10.15 13.85 4.59
C ILE A 591 -8.72 13.77 4.06
N ASP A 592 -7.72 14.10 4.87
CA ASP A 592 -6.31 14.08 4.45
C ASP A 592 -5.83 12.67 4.05
N VAL A 593 -6.29 11.64 4.77
CA VAL A 593 -5.99 10.23 4.44
C VAL A 593 -6.71 9.79 3.16
N LEU A 594 -8.00 10.13 3.03
CA LEU A 594 -8.78 9.83 1.82
C LEU A 594 -8.23 10.52 0.57
N GLN A 595 -7.77 11.77 0.71
CA GLN A 595 -7.11 12.50 -0.36
C GLN A 595 -5.82 11.78 -0.79
N THR A 596 -5.01 11.34 0.17
CA THR A 596 -3.79 10.57 -0.11
C THR A 596 -4.10 9.28 -0.88
N MET A 597 -5.12 8.52 -0.44
CA MET A 597 -5.51 7.28 -1.11
C MET A 597 -6.05 7.54 -2.53
N SER A 598 -6.89 8.56 -2.69
CA SER A 598 -7.48 8.95 -3.97
C SER A 598 -6.41 9.37 -4.98
N ASP A 599 -5.55 10.31 -4.59
CA ASP A 599 -4.51 10.85 -5.48
C ASP A 599 -3.48 9.78 -5.84
N HIS A 600 -3.09 8.94 -4.86
CA HIS A 600 -2.17 7.84 -5.12
C HIS A 600 -2.77 6.86 -6.12
N ASN A 601 -4.00 6.40 -5.90
CA ASN A 601 -4.63 5.45 -6.81
C ASN A 601 -4.82 6.04 -8.21
N ALA A 602 -5.27 7.30 -8.31
CA ALA A 602 -5.46 7.96 -9.60
C ALA A 602 -4.15 8.17 -10.39
N ALA A 603 -3.00 8.23 -9.71
CA ALA A 603 -1.69 8.39 -10.33
C ALA A 603 -1.04 7.06 -10.76
N LEU A 604 -1.58 5.92 -10.35
CA LEU A 604 -1.08 4.61 -10.77
C LEU A 604 -1.44 4.32 -12.24
N PRO A 605 -0.64 3.53 -12.98
CA PRO A 605 -0.81 3.33 -14.42
C PRO A 605 -2.20 2.84 -14.86
N ASN A 606 -2.85 2.00 -14.06
CA ASN A 606 -4.21 1.50 -14.32
C ASN A 606 -5.20 1.84 -13.19
N GLY A 607 -4.85 2.84 -12.38
CA GLY A 607 -5.64 3.21 -11.23
C GLY A 607 -6.79 4.16 -11.58
N SER A 608 -7.79 4.15 -10.71
CA SER A 608 -9.01 4.93 -10.84
C SER A 608 -9.06 6.07 -9.84
N LEU A 609 -9.79 7.13 -10.17
CA LEU A 609 -10.07 8.23 -9.25
C LEU A 609 -11.23 7.86 -8.32
N TYR A 610 -11.03 8.03 -7.01
CA TYR A 610 -12.04 7.80 -5.98
C TYR A 610 -12.45 9.11 -5.33
N LEU A 611 -13.73 9.45 -5.33
CA LEU A 611 -14.19 10.75 -4.84
C LEU A 611 -14.83 10.67 -3.46
N PHE A 612 -14.82 11.77 -2.73
CA PHE A 612 -15.45 11.88 -1.42
C PHE A 612 -15.93 13.30 -1.18
N ASP A 613 -16.93 13.48 -0.32
CA ASP A 613 -17.46 14.80 -0.01
C ASP A 613 -16.62 15.52 1.05
N ALA A 614 -15.76 16.44 0.60
CA ALA A 614 -14.92 17.26 1.46
C ALA A 614 -15.67 18.47 2.09
N ASN A 615 -16.96 18.70 1.78
CA ASN A 615 -17.71 19.86 2.26
C ASN A 615 -17.83 19.85 3.81
N PRO A 616 -17.28 20.86 4.51
CA PRO A 616 -17.35 20.93 5.97
C PRO A 616 -18.74 21.26 6.52
N GLU A 617 -19.70 21.65 5.68
CA GLU A 617 -21.08 22.01 6.07
C GLU A 617 -22.09 20.85 5.96
N GLN A 618 -21.63 19.67 5.53
CA GLN A 618 -22.47 18.47 5.47
C GLN A 618 -22.87 18.00 6.88
N GLY A 619 -24.01 17.29 6.99
CA GLY A 619 -24.61 16.90 8.28
C GLY A 619 -23.64 16.22 9.25
N ILE A 620 -23.52 16.77 10.45
CA ILE A 620 -22.66 16.28 11.54
C ILE A 620 -23.48 15.36 12.46
N ASP A 621 -22.84 14.28 12.96
CA ASP A 621 -23.41 13.32 13.91
C ASP A 621 -24.75 12.70 13.41
N GLN A 622 -24.84 12.47 12.10
CA GLN A 622 -25.94 11.77 11.46
C GLN A 622 -25.46 10.45 10.86
N GLY A 623 -26.18 9.38 11.13
CA GLY A 623 -25.85 8.05 10.62
C GLY A 623 -27.05 7.13 10.51
N PHE A 624 -26.78 5.88 10.14
CA PHE A 624 -27.81 4.85 9.97
C PHE A 624 -27.34 3.42 10.29
N GLY A 625 -26.28 3.29 11.08
CA GLY A 625 -25.82 2.03 11.67
C GLY A 625 -24.75 1.32 10.83
N MET A 626 -23.92 2.09 10.12
CA MET A 626 -22.81 1.55 9.34
C MET A 626 -21.61 1.15 10.21
N THR A 627 -20.76 0.26 9.69
CA THR A 627 -19.53 -0.18 10.37
C THR A 627 -18.55 0.97 10.60
N ASN A 628 -18.28 1.77 9.56
CA ASN A 628 -17.37 2.93 9.64
C ASN A 628 -17.81 3.94 10.71
N GLU A 629 -19.12 4.18 10.86
CA GLU A 629 -19.70 5.05 11.89
C GLU A 629 -19.34 4.58 13.30
N TRP A 630 -19.37 3.27 13.55
CA TRP A 630 -18.99 2.69 14.84
C TRP A 630 -17.52 2.95 15.14
N PHE A 631 -16.61 2.69 14.21
CA PHE A 631 -15.18 2.95 14.38
C PHE A 631 -14.87 4.44 14.56
N THR A 632 -15.49 5.31 13.76
CA THR A 632 -15.32 6.77 13.89
C THR A 632 -15.75 7.26 15.27
N THR A 633 -16.90 6.80 15.77
CA THR A 633 -17.50 7.35 17.01
C THR A 633 -17.01 6.68 18.28
N SER A 634 -16.76 5.37 18.23
CA SER A 634 -16.39 4.58 19.42
C SER A 634 -14.89 4.59 19.69
N LEU A 635 -14.08 4.63 18.62
CA LEU A 635 -12.62 4.65 18.75
C LEU A 635 -11.99 6.01 18.43
N GLY A 636 -12.73 6.92 17.77
CA GLY A 636 -12.20 8.25 17.45
C GLY A 636 -11.08 8.20 16.40
N ILE A 637 -11.16 7.26 15.44
CA ILE A 637 -10.17 7.03 14.39
C ILE A 637 -10.74 7.34 13.00
N PRO A 638 -9.90 7.64 12.00
CA PRO A 638 -10.31 7.74 10.60
C PRO A 638 -10.92 6.41 10.17
N ALA A 639 -12.17 6.46 9.73
CA ALA A 639 -12.90 5.28 9.29
C ALA A 639 -13.81 5.62 8.11
N TRP A 640 -13.82 4.76 7.09
CA TRP A 640 -14.58 4.97 5.88
C TRP A 640 -15.00 3.65 5.24
N GLY A 641 -16.05 3.71 4.42
CA GLY A 641 -16.34 2.71 3.40
C GLY A 641 -15.70 3.14 2.09
N VAL A 642 -15.04 2.24 1.37
CA VAL A 642 -14.62 2.46 -0.01
C VAL A 642 -15.51 1.66 -0.95
N GLU A 643 -16.22 2.35 -1.82
CA GLU A 643 -17.00 1.74 -2.88
C GLU A 643 -16.11 1.58 -4.11
N VAL A 644 -15.67 0.37 -4.42
CA VAL A 644 -14.81 0.08 -5.56
C VAL A 644 -15.54 0.17 -6.89
N GLU A 645 -14.84 -0.12 -7.97
CA GLU A 645 -15.30 -0.02 -9.35
C GLU A 645 -16.50 -0.91 -9.70
N PRO A 646 -17.35 -0.50 -10.67
CA PRO A 646 -17.33 0.70 -11.53
C PRO A 646 -17.76 2.01 -10.84
N SER A 647 -17.81 3.12 -11.59
CA SER A 647 -18.58 4.31 -11.22
C SER A 647 -20.08 4.01 -11.25
N ALA A 648 -20.89 4.80 -10.54
CA ALA A 648 -22.35 4.74 -10.66
C ALA A 648 -22.93 5.76 -11.65
N GLY A 649 -22.13 6.21 -12.62
CA GLY A 649 -22.54 7.25 -13.57
C GLY A 649 -22.74 8.62 -12.92
N GLN A 650 -22.03 8.86 -11.82
CA GLN A 650 -22.24 10.06 -11.01
C GLN A 650 -21.69 11.29 -11.72
N THR A 651 -22.51 12.35 -11.81
CA THR A 651 -22.20 13.56 -12.60
C THR A 651 -21.14 14.47 -11.97
N PHE A 652 -20.64 14.13 -10.78
CA PHE A 652 -19.56 14.86 -10.13
C PHE A 652 -18.17 14.35 -10.50
N PHE A 653 -18.06 13.25 -11.25
CA PHE A 653 -16.79 12.84 -11.84
C PHE A 653 -16.42 13.78 -13.00
N PRO A 654 -15.16 14.22 -13.12
CA PRO A 654 -14.73 15.18 -14.16
C PRO A 654 -15.02 14.72 -15.60
N HIS A 655 -15.11 13.41 -15.83
CA HIS A 655 -15.30 12.81 -17.15
C HIS A 655 -16.72 12.27 -17.39
N ASN A 656 -17.65 12.43 -16.42
CA ASN A 656 -19.01 11.89 -16.49
C ASN A 656 -19.04 10.45 -17.02
N PRO A 657 -18.44 9.50 -16.29
CA PRO A 657 -18.39 8.10 -16.71
C PRO A 657 -19.82 7.58 -16.94
N PRO A 658 -20.03 6.65 -17.89
CA PRO A 658 -21.36 6.17 -18.24
C PRO A 658 -22.07 5.43 -17.09
N GLY A 659 -21.30 4.85 -16.17
CA GLY A 659 -21.78 4.18 -14.96
C GLY A 659 -22.04 2.69 -15.10
N CYS A 660 -22.05 2.01 -13.96
CA CYS A 660 -22.42 0.61 -13.80
C CYS A 660 -21.58 -0.26 -14.76
N GLY A 661 -22.14 -1.30 -15.37
CA GLY A 661 -21.40 -2.11 -16.35
C GLY A 661 -20.94 -1.33 -17.60
N ALA A 662 -21.56 -0.19 -17.93
CA ALA A 662 -21.21 0.58 -19.12
C ALA A 662 -19.84 1.26 -19.04
N ASP A 663 -19.26 1.43 -17.84
CA ASP A 663 -17.88 1.89 -17.67
C ASP A 663 -16.86 1.00 -18.38
N TYR A 664 -17.22 -0.28 -18.58
CA TYR A 664 -16.38 -1.27 -19.22
C TYR A 664 -17.02 -1.86 -20.48
N GLY A 665 -17.90 -1.10 -21.13
CA GLY A 665 -18.55 -1.49 -22.39
C GLY A 665 -19.78 -2.38 -22.23
N GLY A 666 -20.30 -2.52 -21.01
CA GLY A 666 -21.57 -3.19 -20.74
C GLY A 666 -22.81 -2.38 -21.08
N LEU A 667 -23.99 -2.95 -20.82
CA LEU A 667 -25.28 -2.40 -21.22
C LEU A 667 -25.94 -1.45 -20.20
N ALA A 668 -25.58 -1.52 -18.91
CA ALA A 668 -26.12 -0.69 -17.83
C ALA A 668 -27.66 -0.64 -17.76
N ARG A 669 -28.34 -1.77 -18.04
CA ARG A 669 -29.80 -1.83 -18.19
C ARG A 669 -30.59 -1.40 -16.96
N ASN A 670 -30.10 -1.79 -15.79
CA ASN A 670 -30.73 -1.50 -14.49
C ASN A 670 -29.69 -1.09 -13.43
N CYS A 671 -28.44 -0.87 -13.85
CA CYS A 671 -27.28 -0.57 -13.02
C CYS A 671 -26.88 -1.64 -11.97
N HIS A 672 -27.65 -2.72 -11.80
CA HIS A 672 -27.25 -3.84 -10.94
C HIS A 672 -26.04 -4.60 -11.50
N ASP A 673 -25.76 -4.44 -12.79
CA ASP A 673 -24.53 -4.92 -13.45
C ASP A 673 -23.27 -4.25 -12.89
N GLY A 674 -23.35 -3.15 -12.14
CA GLY A 674 -22.22 -2.60 -11.41
C GLY A 674 -21.64 -3.54 -10.33
N PHE A 675 -22.44 -4.46 -9.78
CA PHE A 675 -21.93 -5.49 -8.86
C PHE A 675 -21.23 -6.65 -9.59
N ILE A 676 -21.25 -6.65 -10.94
CA ILE A 676 -20.70 -7.70 -11.80
C ILE A 676 -19.61 -7.09 -12.66
N LEU A 677 -18.47 -6.79 -12.06
CA LEU A 677 -17.32 -6.28 -12.80
C LEU A 677 -16.81 -7.34 -13.81
N PRO A 678 -16.46 -6.97 -15.06
CA PRO A 678 -15.88 -7.94 -16.00
C PRO A 678 -14.57 -8.53 -15.49
N GLU A 679 -14.33 -9.81 -15.78
CA GLU A 679 -13.13 -10.55 -15.33
C GLU A 679 -11.82 -9.88 -15.75
N SER A 680 -11.79 -9.26 -16.93
CA SER A 680 -10.62 -8.50 -17.41
C SER A 680 -10.23 -7.29 -16.55
N GLN A 681 -11.10 -6.84 -15.64
CA GLN A 681 -10.88 -5.62 -14.85
C GLN A 681 -10.41 -5.93 -13.42
N ILE A 682 -10.79 -7.06 -12.84
CA ILE A 682 -10.58 -7.29 -11.40
C ILE A 682 -9.10 -7.33 -11.01
N ARG A 683 -8.23 -7.83 -11.89
CA ARG A 683 -6.78 -7.85 -11.62
C ARG A 683 -6.22 -6.46 -11.33
N ARG A 684 -6.48 -5.47 -12.21
CA ARG A 684 -5.99 -4.11 -11.99
C ARG A 684 -6.64 -3.46 -10.75
N VAL A 685 -7.93 -3.72 -10.51
CA VAL A 685 -8.63 -3.18 -9.32
C VAL A 685 -7.95 -3.71 -8.05
N ARG A 686 -7.71 -5.03 -7.99
CA ARG A 686 -7.01 -5.71 -6.88
C ARG A 686 -5.61 -5.15 -6.68
N GLU A 687 -4.79 -5.13 -7.73
CA GLU A 687 -3.38 -4.76 -7.64
C GLU A 687 -3.16 -3.27 -7.33
N GLU A 688 -3.92 -2.36 -7.95
CA GLU A 688 -3.74 -0.91 -7.74
C GLU A 688 -4.30 -0.45 -6.39
N LEU A 689 -5.45 -0.99 -5.96
CA LEU A 689 -5.98 -0.69 -4.62
C LEU A 689 -5.08 -1.27 -3.53
N ALA A 690 -4.52 -2.47 -3.70
CA ALA A 690 -3.57 -3.03 -2.72
C ALA A 690 -2.38 -2.09 -2.47
N ARG A 691 -1.83 -1.49 -3.53
CA ARG A 691 -0.76 -0.48 -3.43
C ARG A 691 -1.23 0.79 -2.71
N SER A 692 -2.44 1.24 -2.99
CA SER A 692 -3.03 2.42 -2.34
C SER A 692 -3.37 2.18 -0.87
N PHE A 693 -3.75 0.96 -0.49
CA PHE A 693 -3.88 0.57 0.91
C PHE A 693 -2.53 0.61 1.63
N ALA A 694 -1.47 0.07 1.03
CA ALA A 694 -0.13 0.15 1.61
C ALA A 694 0.34 1.61 1.80
N ALA A 695 -0.01 2.52 0.88
CA ALA A 695 0.23 3.97 1.01
C ALA A 695 -0.48 4.57 2.24
N VAL A 696 -1.74 4.19 2.47
CA VAL A 696 -2.51 4.60 3.65
C VAL A 696 -1.90 4.05 4.93
N TYR A 697 -1.51 2.77 4.95
CA TYR A 697 -0.89 2.14 6.12
C TYR A 697 0.42 2.84 6.49
N TYR A 698 1.24 3.17 5.48
CA TYR A 698 2.47 3.93 5.67
C TYR A 698 2.20 5.32 6.25
N ARG A 699 1.25 6.08 5.71
CA ARG A 699 0.87 7.40 6.24
C ARG A 699 0.38 7.33 7.68
N GLN A 700 -0.43 6.31 8.00
CA GLN A 700 -1.03 6.16 9.32
C GLN A 700 -0.10 5.47 10.35
N SER A 701 1.04 4.91 9.92
CA SER A 701 2.07 4.41 10.84
C SER A 701 2.70 5.52 11.70
N GLY A 702 2.66 6.77 11.24
CA GLY A 702 3.07 7.98 11.95
C GLY A 702 3.71 9.03 11.03
N PRO A 703 3.96 10.23 11.54
CA PRO A 703 4.88 11.18 10.91
C PRO A 703 6.34 10.74 11.09
N PRO A 704 7.26 11.16 10.20
CA PRO A 704 8.70 10.89 10.33
C PRO A 704 9.33 11.66 11.49
N SER A 705 10.29 11.05 12.18
CA SER A 705 11.14 11.71 13.18
C SER A 705 12.62 11.38 12.93
N ILE A 706 13.53 12.26 13.37
CA ILE A 706 14.97 11.94 13.36
C ILE A 706 15.23 10.82 14.36
N ALA A 707 15.90 9.75 13.92
CA ALA A 707 16.32 8.64 14.76
C ALA A 707 17.76 8.82 15.26
N ALA A 708 18.67 9.26 14.37
CA ALA A 708 20.07 9.48 14.71
C ALA A 708 20.74 10.52 13.81
N VAL A 709 21.76 11.20 14.34
CA VAL A 709 22.65 12.11 13.60
C VAL A 709 24.09 11.79 13.93
N ARG A 710 24.93 11.72 12.90
CA ARG A 710 26.39 11.58 13.05
C ARG A 710 27.10 12.61 12.20
N MET A 711 28.08 13.28 12.77
CA MET A 711 28.99 14.17 12.04
C MET A 711 30.39 13.57 12.05
N VAL A 712 30.96 13.48 10.85
CA VAL A 712 32.22 12.79 10.58
C VAL A 712 33.22 13.78 10.04
N ASP A 713 34.42 13.79 10.59
CA ASP A 713 35.57 14.51 10.05
C ASP A 713 35.99 13.90 8.71
N VAL A 714 35.81 14.61 7.59
CA VAL A 714 36.10 14.07 6.25
C VAL A 714 37.57 13.65 6.09
N PRO A 715 38.57 14.43 6.56
CA PRO A 715 39.98 14.05 6.42
C PRO A 715 40.37 12.73 7.08
N THR A 716 39.79 12.40 8.24
CA THR A 716 40.16 11.21 9.02
C THR A 716 39.13 10.07 8.94
N GLY A 717 37.88 10.40 8.60
CA GLY A 717 36.74 9.48 8.69
C GLY A 717 36.24 9.26 10.12
N ALA A 718 36.74 10.00 11.12
CA ALA A 718 36.34 9.87 12.51
C ALA A 718 34.99 10.55 12.80
N VAL A 719 34.12 9.88 13.55
CA VAL A 719 32.91 10.48 14.12
C VAL A 719 33.33 11.42 15.24
N ILE A 720 32.93 12.69 15.14
CA ILE A 720 33.23 13.74 16.14
C ILE A 720 31.99 14.16 16.95
N PHE A 721 30.81 13.78 16.47
CA PHE A 721 29.53 14.00 17.11
C PHE A 721 28.57 12.87 16.74
N GLU A 722 27.90 12.31 17.74
CA GLU A 722 26.78 11.38 17.58
C GLU A 722 25.62 11.80 18.46
N ALA A 723 24.41 11.72 17.91
CA ALA A 723 23.18 11.84 18.64
C ALA A 723 22.21 10.76 18.19
N GLU A 724 21.49 10.14 19.12
CA GLU A 724 20.54 9.07 18.82
C GLU A 724 19.40 9.08 19.83
N TRP A 725 18.17 8.93 19.33
CA TRP A 725 16.99 8.82 20.18
C TRP A 725 16.80 7.36 20.61
N ASP A 726 16.98 7.11 21.90
CA ASP A 726 16.82 5.80 22.49
C ASP A 726 15.43 5.67 23.14
N PRO A 727 14.77 4.51 23.05
CA PRO A 727 13.51 4.26 23.74
C PRO A 727 13.67 4.41 25.26
N ALA A 728 12.71 5.09 25.90
CA ALA A 728 12.70 5.34 27.34
C ALA A 728 11.30 5.08 27.91
N GLY A 729 10.87 3.82 27.88
CA GLY A 729 9.51 3.40 28.25
C GLY A 729 8.52 3.48 27.08
N GLU A 730 7.22 3.33 27.37
CA GLU A 730 6.16 3.08 26.36
C GLU A 730 5.84 4.25 25.43
N ASN A 731 6.16 5.49 25.81
CA ASN A 731 5.75 6.69 25.05
C ASN A 731 6.81 7.80 25.04
N GLN A 732 8.04 7.49 25.46
CA GLN A 732 9.11 8.47 25.56
C GLN A 732 10.39 7.94 24.92
N ARG A 733 11.20 8.88 24.45
CA ARG A 733 12.57 8.65 24.00
C ARG A 733 13.49 9.61 24.74
N THR A 734 14.71 9.17 25.00
CA THR A 734 15.78 10.01 25.53
C THR A 734 16.82 10.22 24.45
N LEU A 735 17.28 11.47 24.31
CA LEU A 735 18.36 11.79 23.38
C LEU A 735 19.69 11.43 24.03
N TYR A 736 20.37 10.42 23.50
CA TYR A 736 21.79 10.24 23.71
C TYR A 736 22.55 11.24 22.84
N LEU A 737 23.54 11.91 23.42
CA LEU A 737 24.40 12.86 22.72
C LEU A 737 25.83 12.68 23.21
N ASN A 738 26.74 12.43 22.27
CA ASN A 738 28.17 12.38 22.53
C ASN A 738 28.91 13.33 21.57
N GLN A 739 29.55 14.36 22.14
CA GLN A 739 30.41 15.31 21.44
C GLN A 739 31.87 15.01 21.79
N LEU A 740 32.57 14.33 20.89
CA LEU A 740 33.99 14.01 21.08
C LEU A 740 34.87 15.26 20.90
N GLN A 741 34.49 16.12 19.96
CA GLN A 741 35.25 17.32 19.62
C GLN A 741 34.38 18.39 18.95
N PRO A 742 34.53 19.70 19.26
CA PRO A 742 33.84 20.77 18.55
C PRO A 742 34.14 20.78 17.05
N LEU A 743 33.16 21.16 16.24
CA LEU A 743 33.39 21.38 14.80
C LEU A 743 34.23 22.66 14.60
N GLU A 744 35.39 22.55 13.97
CA GLU A 744 36.23 23.67 13.55
C GLU A 744 35.67 24.42 12.34
N LEU A 745 35.63 25.75 12.40
CA LEU A 745 35.35 26.61 11.23
C LEU A 745 36.42 26.44 10.13
N GLY A 746 35.98 26.23 8.90
CA GLY A 746 36.81 26.07 7.70
C GLY A 746 37.26 24.64 7.42
N ARG A 747 36.77 23.67 8.20
CA ARG A 747 37.05 22.25 8.07
C ARG A 747 35.86 21.53 7.45
N ASP A 748 36.13 20.51 6.64
CA ASP A 748 35.12 19.73 5.93
C ASP A 748 34.64 18.55 6.79
N TYR A 749 33.33 18.41 6.87
CA TYR A 749 32.63 17.36 7.61
C TYR A 749 31.63 16.64 6.70
N ALA A 750 31.22 15.44 7.09
CA ALA A 750 30.07 14.76 6.52
C ALA A 750 29.01 14.63 7.61
N VAL A 751 27.76 14.96 7.29
CA VAL A 751 26.60 14.68 8.14
C VAL A 751 25.86 13.48 7.58
N TRP A 752 25.46 12.59 8.47
CA TRP A 752 24.53 11.50 8.21
C TRP A 752 23.36 11.62 9.17
N ILE A 753 22.14 11.68 8.64
CA ILE A 753 20.90 11.83 9.40
C ILE A 753 20.01 10.63 9.06
N ALA A 754 19.68 9.84 10.06
CA ALA A 754 18.70 8.77 9.95
C ALA A 754 17.33 9.21 10.46
N TYR A 755 16.30 8.72 9.80
CA TYR A 755 14.90 8.84 10.17
C TYR A 755 14.37 7.47 10.60
N ASP A 756 13.25 7.47 11.32
CA ASP A 756 12.59 6.26 11.81
C ASP A 756 11.90 5.42 10.71
N ARG A 757 11.96 5.86 9.45
CA ARG A 757 11.23 5.28 8.32
C ARG A 757 11.83 5.66 6.95
N PRO A 758 11.57 4.88 5.88
CA PRO A 758 11.95 5.25 4.51
C PRO A 758 11.31 6.57 4.08
N MET A 759 12.11 7.52 3.58
CA MET A 759 11.61 8.86 3.29
C MET A 759 11.28 9.10 1.82
N ARG A 760 11.72 8.22 0.90
CA ARG A 760 11.63 8.46 -0.55
C ARG A 760 11.00 7.29 -1.28
N TRP A 761 10.32 7.60 -2.38
CA TRP A 761 9.79 6.60 -3.30
C TRP A 761 10.78 6.37 -4.43
N ARG A 762 10.87 5.12 -4.90
CA ARG A 762 11.73 4.77 -6.03
C ARG A 762 11.01 4.01 -7.11
N GLU A 763 11.34 4.34 -8.34
CA GLU A 763 10.95 3.58 -9.53
C GLU A 763 12.20 3.23 -10.32
N GLN A 764 12.38 1.95 -10.63
CA GLN A 764 13.57 1.44 -11.35
C GLN A 764 14.91 1.86 -10.72
N GLY A 765 14.93 2.04 -9.40
CA GLY A 765 16.12 2.44 -8.64
C GLY A 765 16.32 3.95 -8.52
N GLU A 766 15.56 4.78 -9.20
CA GLU A 766 15.66 6.25 -9.12
C GLU A 766 14.65 6.84 -8.15
N ILE A 767 15.01 7.92 -7.46
CA ILE A 767 14.08 8.65 -6.60
C ILE A 767 13.12 9.42 -7.49
N VAL A 768 11.83 9.13 -7.35
CA VAL A 768 10.77 9.84 -8.06
C VAL A 768 9.74 10.36 -7.05
N THR A 769 8.85 11.22 -7.52
CA THR A 769 7.75 11.69 -6.67
C THR A 769 6.82 10.51 -6.41
N PHE A 770 6.42 10.33 -5.15
CA PHE A 770 5.43 9.31 -4.79
C PHE A 770 4.14 9.53 -5.60
N PRO A 771 3.49 8.48 -6.15
CA PRO A 771 2.28 8.67 -6.94
C PRO A 771 1.22 9.47 -6.18
N GLY A 772 0.62 10.45 -6.83
CA GLY A 772 -0.37 11.36 -6.22
C GLY A 772 0.22 12.49 -5.37
N GLN A 773 1.53 12.57 -5.20
CA GLN A 773 2.18 13.65 -4.45
C GLN A 773 2.80 14.71 -5.36
N SER A 774 3.08 15.87 -4.78
CA SER A 774 3.80 16.94 -5.46
C SER A 774 5.31 16.76 -5.37
N ALA A 775 6.06 17.28 -6.35
CA ALA A 775 7.53 17.24 -6.35
C ALA A 775 8.17 17.90 -5.11
N PHE A 776 7.46 18.80 -4.42
CA PHE A 776 7.92 19.43 -3.18
C PHE A 776 8.16 18.44 -2.03
N THR A 777 7.56 17.24 -2.09
CA THR A 777 7.79 16.17 -1.09
C THR A 777 9.23 15.65 -1.11
N LEU A 778 9.96 15.86 -2.22
CA LEU A 778 11.36 15.47 -2.34
C LEU A 778 12.31 16.46 -1.66
N ASN A 779 11.85 17.66 -1.31
CA ASN A 779 12.68 18.71 -0.75
C ASN A 779 13.31 18.29 0.59
N PHE A 780 14.60 18.56 0.71
CA PHE A 780 15.36 18.48 1.94
C PHE A 780 16.09 19.82 2.12
N SER A 781 16.17 20.30 3.35
CA SER A 781 16.97 21.47 3.70
C SER A 781 17.54 21.29 5.11
N ALA A 782 18.85 21.45 5.23
CA ALA A 782 19.55 21.58 6.49
C ALA A 782 20.14 22.99 6.61
N SER A 783 20.11 23.55 7.82
CA SER A 783 20.82 24.78 8.16
C SER A 783 21.24 24.76 9.63
N ALA A 784 22.11 25.67 10.05
CA ALA A 784 22.52 25.78 11.45
C ALA A 784 22.47 27.23 11.95
N SER A 785 22.25 27.40 13.25
CA SER A 785 22.25 28.72 13.89
C SER A 785 22.95 28.71 15.25
N VAL A 786 23.49 29.86 15.66
CA VAL A 786 23.91 30.13 17.05
C VAL A 786 22.89 31.10 17.65
N GLY A 787 22.11 30.62 18.62
CA GLY A 787 20.86 31.29 19.00
C GLY A 787 19.95 31.45 17.78
N ASP A 788 19.44 32.66 17.56
CA ASP A 788 18.54 32.98 16.43
C ASP A 788 19.29 33.46 15.16
N GLN A 789 20.62 33.48 15.18
CA GLN A 789 21.44 33.95 14.04
C GLN A 789 21.96 32.78 13.22
N ALA A 790 21.64 32.75 11.93
CA ALA A 790 22.08 31.68 11.03
C ALA A 790 23.60 31.71 10.79
N LEU A 791 24.22 30.52 10.79
CA LEU A 791 25.59 30.32 10.34
C LEU A 791 25.61 30.24 8.80
N THR A 792 26.67 30.75 8.19
CA THR A 792 26.99 30.39 6.80
C THR A 792 27.40 28.92 6.79
N MET A 793 26.71 28.09 6.00
CA MET A 793 27.00 26.67 5.81
C MET A 793 27.08 26.38 4.31
N ILE A 794 28.11 25.65 3.88
CA ILE A 794 28.26 25.20 2.49
C ILE A 794 27.98 23.70 2.49
N GLU A 795 27.00 23.26 1.71
CA GLU A 795 26.61 21.85 1.56
C GLU A 795 27.01 21.34 0.17
N ASN A 796 27.55 20.13 0.10
CA ASN A 796 27.93 19.41 -1.12
C ASN A 796 27.53 17.94 -1.02
N ASN A 797 27.45 17.24 -2.17
CA ASN A 797 27.25 15.78 -2.24
C ASN A 797 26.00 15.24 -1.48
N ALA A 798 24.99 16.09 -1.30
CA ALA A 798 23.73 15.78 -0.66
C ALA A 798 22.96 14.67 -1.40
N ARG A 799 22.60 13.62 -0.66
CA ARG A 799 21.89 12.46 -1.21
C ARG A 799 21.11 11.68 -0.15
N TRP A 800 20.02 11.08 -0.60
CA TRP A 800 19.37 9.99 0.13
C TRP A 800 20.15 8.69 -0.07
N VAL A 801 20.30 7.93 0.99
CA VAL A 801 21.16 6.76 1.04
C VAL A 801 20.34 5.48 0.87
N ASN A 802 20.72 4.62 -0.08
CA ASN A 802 19.98 3.41 -0.43
C ASN A 802 20.82 2.14 -0.45
N THR A 803 22.09 2.22 -0.06
CA THR A 803 23.01 1.08 0.11
C THR A 803 23.10 0.71 1.58
N PRO A 804 23.29 -0.57 1.93
CA PRO A 804 23.48 -0.97 3.33
C PRO A 804 24.78 -0.40 3.89
N GLY A 805 24.89 -0.38 5.23
CA GLY A 805 26.15 -0.13 5.93
C GLY A 805 26.12 0.99 6.96
N GLY A 806 25.01 1.70 7.20
CA GLY A 806 24.95 2.79 8.18
C GLY A 806 25.90 3.96 7.92
N ALA A 807 26.07 4.83 8.91
CA ALA A 807 26.87 6.04 8.74
C ALA A 807 28.33 5.76 8.32
N PRO A 808 28.92 6.60 7.44
CA PRO A 808 28.35 7.82 6.87
C PRO A 808 27.60 7.62 5.53
N GLY A 809 27.64 6.42 4.95
CA GLY A 809 27.30 6.21 3.53
C GLY A 809 26.25 5.14 3.25
N GLY A 810 25.76 4.43 4.26
CA GLY A 810 24.70 3.44 4.19
C GLY A 810 23.44 3.86 4.96
N TYR A 811 22.32 3.20 4.68
CA TYR A 811 21.05 3.44 5.38
C TYR A 811 21.08 2.89 6.81
N PHE A 812 20.15 3.33 7.66
CA PHE A 812 20.08 2.94 9.06
C PHE A 812 19.44 1.56 9.23
N ARG A 813 18.21 1.40 8.73
CA ARG A 813 17.41 0.16 8.77
C ARG A 813 16.79 -0.18 7.42
N TYR A 814 16.28 0.83 6.72
CA TYR A 814 15.62 0.71 5.43
C TYR A 814 16.25 1.65 4.42
N ARG A 815 16.26 1.26 3.15
CA ARG A 815 16.69 2.13 2.06
C ARG A 815 15.96 3.48 2.15
N ASP A 816 16.67 4.56 1.86
CA ASP A 816 16.13 5.92 1.86
C ASP A 816 15.58 6.41 3.22
N ASP A 817 15.88 5.73 4.33
CA ASP A 817 15.63 6.24 5.68
C ASP A 817 16.74 7.18 6.16
N SER A 818 17.78 7.38 5.36
CA SER A 818 18.96 8.15 5.75
C SER A 818 19.35 9.14 4.67
N PHE A 819 19.81 10.30 5.10
CA PHE A 819 20.34 11.36 4.27
C PHE A 819 21.80 11.63 4.63
N ALA A 820 22.65 11.82 3.62
CA ALA A 820 24.05 12.14 3.80
C ALA A 820 24.46 13.34 2.95
N ALA A 821 25.28 14.23 3.51
CA ALA A 821 25.90 15.34 2.80
C ALA A 821 27.28 15.67 3.36
N GLU A 822 28.15 16.21 2.53
CA GLU A 822 29.36 16.89 3.00
C GLU A 822 29.04 18.36 3.25
N PHE A 823 29.61 18.95 4.29
CA PHE A 823 29.39 20.34 4.64
C PHE A 823 30.58 20.97 5.35
N SER A 824 30.66 22.30 5.30
CA SER A 824 31.60 23.07 6.11
C SER A 824 31.02 24.41 6.54
N PHE A 825 31.52 24.92 7.67
CA PHE A 825 31.24 26.26 8.16
C PHE A 825 32.42 27.17 7.80
N PRO A 826 32.37 27.97 6.72
CA PRO A 826 33.50 28.79 6.29
C PRO A 826 33.95 29.77 7.39
N ARG A 827 35.25 30.10 7.39
CA ARG A 827 35.85 31.13 8.27
C ARG A 827 35.58 32.55 7.75
N ASP A 828 34.31 32.88 7.52
CA ASP A 828 33.90 34.20 7.06
C ASP A 828 33.60 35.16 8.22
N GLY A 829 33.35 36.43 7.90
CA GLY A 829 33.07 37.46 8.91
C GLY A 829 31.80 37.19 9.73
N THR A 830 30.81 36.49 9.16
CA THR A 830 29.57 36.13 9.84
C THR A 830 29.84 35.07 10.89
N ASN A 831 30.42 33.93 10.49
CA ASN A 831 30.71 32.81 11.39
C ASN A 831 31.72 33.19 12.47
N LEU A 832 32.76 33.97 12.16
CA LEU A 832 33.72 34.46 13.17
C LEU A 832 33.09 35.42 14.18
N SER A 833 32.04 36.15 13.80
CA SER A 833 31.32 37.03 14.74
C SER A 833 30.39 36.24 15.67
N LEU A 834 29.83 35.12 15.20
CA LEU A 834 28.93 34.25 15.96
C LEU A 834 29.68 33.24 16.81
N VAL A 835 30.91 32.86 16.41
CA VAL A 835 31.77 31.88 17.08
C VAL A 835 33.15 32.51 17.34
N PRO A 836 33.28 33.41 18.34
CA PRO A 836 34.55 34.09 18.62
C PRO A 836 35.64 33.12 19.11
N GLU A 837 35.28 32.15 19.96
CA GLU A 837 36.15 31.05 20.42
C GLU A 837 35.41 29.71 20.27
N ALA A 838 34.29 29.56 20.97
CA ALA A 838 33.38 28.43 20.85
C ALA A 838 31.92 28.88 21.02
N ALA A 839 30.99 28.12 20.46
CA ALA A 839 29.56 28.31 20.60
C ALA A 839 28.82 26.97 20.52
N THR A 840 27.56 26.97 20.98
CA THR A 840 26.62 25.87 20.71
C THR A 840 25.78 26.26 19.50
N ALA A 841 25.82 25.44 18.46
CA ALA A 841 25.00 25.57 17.27
C ALA A 841 23.80 24.60 17.33
N THR A 842 22.68 25.00 16.75
CA THR A 842 21.48 24.17 16.57
C THR A 842 21.36 23.79 15.10
N LEU A 843 21.22 22.51 14.80
CA LEU A 843 20.88 22.00 13.47
C LEU A 843 19.38 22.15 13.24
N HIS A 844 18.98 22.71 12.11
CA HIS A 844 17.59 22.84 11.68
C HIS A 844 17.38 21.90 10.50
N ASN A 845 16.52 20.91 10.67
CA ASN A 845 16.20 19.93 9.62
C ASN A 845 14.77 20.12 9.12
N VAL A 846 14.61 20.28 7.81
CA VAL A 846 13.32 20.39 7.13
C VAL A 846 13.24 19.37 6.01
N THR A 847 12.36 18.39 6.17
CA THR A 847 11.98 17.50 5.09
C THR A 847 10.57 16.96 5.28
N ARG A 848 10.12 16.15 4.31
CA ARG A 848 8.85 15.42 4.35
C ARG A 848 9.10 13.96 4.02
N ASN A 849 8.25 13.06 4.52
CA ASN A 849 8.21 11.69 4.03
C ASN A 849 7.57 11.62 2.64
N MET A 850 7.59 10.43 2.03
CA MET A 850 7.07 10.21 0.68
C MET A 850 5.57 10.54 0.52
N THR A 851 4.78 10.55 1.59
CA THR A 851 3.34 10.94 1.57
C THR A 851 3.10 12.41 1.93
N GLY A 852 4.19 13.18 2.11
CA GLY A 852 4.14 14.61 2.38
C GLY A 852 4.01 15.02 3.85
N GLN A 853 4.04 14.11 4.83
CA GLN A 853 4.07 14.48 6.26
C GLN A 853 5.42 15.11 6.62
N ALA A 854 5.41 16.25 7.32
CA ALA A 854 6.64 16.90 7.79
C ALA A 854 7.20 16.19 9.03
N LEU A 855 8.44 16.52 9.40
CA LEU A 855 9.06 15.96 10.60
C LEU A 855 8.26 16.28 11.85
N ASP A 856 8.17 15.30 12.75
CA ASP A 856 7.95 15.58 14.15
C ASP A 856 9.14 16.36 14.69
N THR A 857 8.86 17.49 15.32
CA THR A 857 9.89 18.44 15.78
C THR A 857 10.38 18.14 17.19
N ASN A 858 9.77 17.18 17.88
CA ASN A 858 10.20 16.70 19.18
C ASN A 858 10.13 15.17 19.30
N PRO A 859 11.15 14.44 18.81
CA PRO A 859 11.15 12.98 18.84
C PRO A 859 11.14 12.35 20.25
N ALA A 860 11.35 13.15 21.32
CA ALA A 860 11.27 12.72 22.72
C ALA A 860 9.91 12.16 23.09
N THR A 861 8.84 12.62 22.43
CA THR A 861 7.48 12.09 22.58
C THR A 861 7.17 11.12 21.45
N VAL A 862 6.78 9.89 21.79
CA VAL A 862 6.39 8.93 20.75
C VAL A 862 5.01 9.30 20.22
N VAL A 863 4.92 9.55 18.92
CA VAL A 863 3.67 9.93 18.27
C VAL A 863 2.65 8.79 18.36
N SER A 864 1.50 9.10 18.95
CA SER A 864 0.35 8.21 19.09
C SER A 864 -0.90 8.81 18.43
N TRP A 865 -2.03 8.11 18.55
CA TRP A 865 -3.32 8.59 18.07
C TRP A 865 -4.26 8.81 19.26
N ALA A 866 -4.77 10.03 19.42
CA ALA A 866 -5.73 10.33 20.48
C ALA A 866 -6.64 11.50 20.12
N ALA A 867 -7.86 11.49 20.66
CA ALA A 867 -8.84 12.56 20.48
C ALA A 867 -9.08 12.96 19.00
N GLY A 868 -9.04 12.00 18.08
CA GLY A 868 -9.30 12.24 16.66
C GLY A 868 -8.15 12.84 15.86
N GLY A 869 -6.92 12.79 16.36
CA GLY A 869 -5.75 13.21 15.59
C GLY A 869 -4.46 12.66 16.16
N TRP A 870 -3.35 13.19 15.64
CA TRP A 870 -2.03 12.86 16.15
C TRP A 870 -1.85 13.38 17.58
N ALA A 871 -1.14 12.64 18.42
CA ALA A 871 -0.79 13.08 19.76
C ALA A 871 0.72 12.95 19.95
N GLY A 872 1.36 14.03 20.40
CA GLY A 872 2.82 14.12 20.44
C GLY A 872 3.42 14.35 19.05
N TYR A 873 2.72 15.07 18.16
CA TYR A 873 3.25 15.46 16.85
C TYR A 873 3.43 16.98 16.80
N GLU A 874 4.62 17.44 17.15
CA GLU A 874 4.88 18.86 17.41
C GLU A 874 5.22 19.65 16.14
N ASP A 875 4.72 20.88 16.02
CA ASP A 875 5.12 21.86 15.00
C ASP A 875 6.42 22.61 15.35
N SER A 876 6.93 23.45 14.45
CA SER A 876 8.19 24.22 14.67
C SER A 876 8.19 25.15 15.90
N ASN A 877 7.05 25.33 16.58
CA ASN A 877 6.90 26.10 17.82
C ASN A 877 6.78 25.21 19.06
N GLY A 878 6.90 23.89 18.91
CA GLY A 878 6.72 22.90 19.97
C GLY A 878 5.25 22.68 20.37
N MET A 879 4.29 23.11 19.54
CA MET A 879 2.87 22.87 19.80
C MET A 879 2.46 21.54 19.20
N ASN A 880 1.70 20.72 19.94
CA ASN A 880 1.11 19.49 19.43
C ASN A 880 0.04 19.82 18.37
N THR A 881 0.28 19.38 17.13
CA THR A 881 -0.55 19.64 15.95
C THR A 881 -0.74 18.37 15.11
N ASP A 882 -1.29 18.51 13.90
CA ASP A 882 -1.39 17.43 12.90
C ASP A 882 -0.45 17.67 11.69
N ARG A 883 0.56 18.54 11.81
CA ARG A 883 1.31 19.05 10.63
C ARG A 883 2.83 18.97 10.70
N GLY A 884 3.42 18.86 11.88
CA GLY A 884 4.89 18.83 12.05
C GLY A 884 5.59 20.12 11.65
N GLY A 885 6.90 20.05 11.45
CA GLY A 885 7.69 21.24 11.14
C GLY A 885 9.19 21.01 10.96
N THR A 886 9.96 22.00 11.45
CA THR A 886 11.42 22.02 11.46
C THR A 886 11.91 21.42 12.76
N ASP A 887 12.61 20.30 12.69
CA ASP A 887 13.31 19.75 13.85
C ASP A 887 14.49 20.65 14.22
N LYS A 888 14.64 20.92 15.53
CA LYS A 888 15.72 21.73 16.12
C LYS A 888 16.31 21.05 17.36
N THR A 889 16.13 19.73 17.47
CA THR A 889 16.47 18.99 18.69
C THR A 889 17.97 18.72 18.81
N ILE A 890 18.69 18.77 17.69
CA ILE A 890 20.13 18.46 17.64
C ILE A 890 20.97 19.72 17.82
N GLN A 891 21.73 19.76 18.91
CA GLN A 891 22.68 20.82 19.22
C GLN A 891 24.10 20.26 19.29
N PHE A 892 25.09 21.02 18.82
CA PHE A 892 26.49 20.60 18.78
C PHE A 892 27.43 21.78 19.05
N ALA A 893 28.65 21.47 19.51
CA ALA A 893 29.69 22.47 19.74
C ALA A 893 30.41 22.83 18.42
N ILE A 894 30.67 24.11 18.22
CA ILE A 894 31.43 24.66 17.10
C ILE A 894 32.50 25.63 17.62
N SER A 895 33.67 25.67 16.99
CA SER A 895 34.81 26.48 17.42
C SER A 895 35.54 27.16 16.26
N SER A 896 36.04 28.38 16.51
CA SER A 896 36.97 29.07 15.62
C SER A 896 38.42 28.67 15.87
N GLU A 897 38.71 27.99 16.97
CA GLU A 897 40.05 27.52 17.32
C GLU A 897 40.38 26.20 16.63
N ALA A 898 41.66 26.01 16.33
CA ALA A 898 42.16 24.79 15.70
C ALA A 898 41.94 23.58 16.61
N GLN A 899 41.37 22.54 16.03
CA GLN A 899 40.97 21.32 16.71
C GLN A 899 42.08 20.25 16.54
N PRO A 900 42.46 19.49 17.58
CA PRO A 900 43.39 18.36 17.40
C PRO A 900 42.86 17.38 16.36
N VAL A 901 43.75 16.62 15.72
CA VAL A 901 43.31 15.55 14.81
C VAL A 901 42.49 14.54 15.62
N PRO A 902 41.24 14.23 15.21
CA PRO A 902 40.42 13.25 15.90
C PRO A 902 41.11 11.91 16.01
N PHE A 903 40.83 11.18 17.08
CA PHE A 903 41.27 9.78 17.21
C PHE A 903 40.70 8.95 16.06
N VAL A 904 41.45 7.94 15.62
CA VAL A 904 41.00 6.87 14.73
C VAL A 904 41.42 5.55 15.34
N VAL A 905 40.73 4.46 15.04
CA VAL A 905 41.11 3.13 15.52
C VAL A 905 42.52 2.81 15.04
N GLU A 906 43.36 2.38 15.98
CA GLU A 906 44.75 1.97 15.75
C GLU A 906 44.88 0.47 16.13
N PRO A 907 45.94 -0.23 15.69
CA PRO A 907 46.10 -1.66 16.01
C PRO A 907 46.03 -1.97 17.50
N GLY A 908 46.58 -1.09 18.34
CA GLY A 908 46.53 -1.21 19.79
C GLY A 908 45.17 -0.92 20.42
N THR A 909 44.11 -0.65 19.64
CA THR A 909 42.73 -0.78 20.10
C THR A 909 42.37 -2.26 20.35
N SER A 910 43.13 -3.20 19.76
CA SER A 910 43.06 -4.62 20.12
C SER A 910 43.40 -4.81 21.60
N ALA A 911 42.41 -5.22 22.38
CA ALA A 911 42.46 -5.35 23.83
C ALA A 911 41.15 -5.94 24.37
N ALA A 912 41.19 -6.32 25.64
CA ALA A 912 40.01 -6.44 26.47
C ALA A 912 39.49 -5.05 26.89
N TRP A 913 38.19 -4.85 26.76
CA TRP A 913 37.44 -3.66 27.13
C TRP A 913 36.27 -4.06 28.03
N TYR A 914 35.91 -3.21 28.97
CA TYR A 914 34.81 -3.46 29.90
C TYR A 914 34.16 -2.14 30.30
N ASP A 915 32.93 -2.20 30.80
CA ASP A 915 32.30 -1.07 31.48
C ASP A 915 32.57 -1.21 32.99
N PRO A 916 33.19 -0.21 33.65
CA PRO A 916 33.42 -0.26 35.09
C PRO A 916 32.17 -0.42 35.95
N ALA A 917 30.98 -0.05 35.44
CA ALA A 917 29.72 -0.28 36.12
C ALA A 917 29.26 -1.74 36.04
N HIS A 918 29.79 -2.50 35.09
CA HIS A 918 29.45 -3.90 34.81
C HIS A 918 30.70 -4.79 34.90
N ASP A 919 31.48 -4.63 35.97
CA ASP A 919 32.68 -5.44 36.22
C ASP A 919 32.31 -6.94 36.37
N GLY A 920 32.89 -7.78 35.51
CA GLY A 920 32.54 -9.20 35.37
C GLY A 920 32.11 -9.60 33.96
N GLU A 921 31.70 -8.65 33.12
CA GLU A 921 31.43 -8.82 31.70
C GLU A 921 32.27 -7.87 30.84
N GLY A 922 32.38 -8.16 29.54
CA GLY A 922 33.19 -7.33 28.66
C GLY A 922 33.41 -7.88 27.26
N PHE A 923 34.39 -7.28 26.59
CA PHE A 923 34.62 -7.43 25.16
C PHE A 923 36.11 -7.68 24.90
N LEU A 924 36.41 -8.69 24.10
CA LEU A 924 37.72 -8.85 23.49
C LEU A 924 37.61 -8.33 22.06
N ILE A 925 38.37 -7.29 21.75
CA ILE A 925 38.38 -6.64 20.44
C ILE A 925 39.70 -6.96 19.76
N GLU A 926 39.61 -7.42 18.52
CA GLU A 926 40.76 -7.65 17.65
C GLU A 926 40.64 -6.77 16.41
N ILE A 927 41.61 -5.88 16.21
CA ILE A 927 41.77 -5.12 14.97
C ILE A 927 42.66 -5.93 14.04
N LEU A 928 42.14 -6.23 12.86
CA LEU A 928 42.81 -7.03 11.84
C LEU A 928 43.21 -6.15 10.66
N ALA A 929 44.10 -6.67 9.81
CA ALA A 929 44.43 -6.05 8.54
C ALA A 929 43.18 -5.78 7.67
N ASP A 930 43.32 -4.84 6.73
CA ASP A 930 42.28 -4.41 5.78
C ASP A 930 41.03 -3.80 6.43
N LYS A 931 41.18 -3.13 7.58
CA LYS A 931 40.09 -2.45 8.30
C LYS A 931 38.99 -3.40 8.75
N ARG A 932 39.34 -4.63 9.12
CA ARG A 932 38.41 -5.60 9.71
C ARG A 932 38.58 -5.65 11.21
N ALA A 933 37.53 -6.05 11.90
CA ALA A 933 37.59 -6.32 13.33
C ALA A 933 36.80 -7.57 13.68
N VAL A 934 37.20 -8.23 14.76
CA VAL A 934 36.45 -9.30 15.40
C VAL A 934 36.17 -8.90 16.84
N MET A 935 34.99 -9.25 17.33
CA MET A 935 34.57 -9.03 18.72
C MET A 935 34.15 -10.36 19.32
N TYR A 936 34.57 -10.59 20.55
CA TYR A 936 34.01 -11.59 21.45
C TYR A 936 33.42 -10.87 22.67
N TRP A 937 32.11 -10.99 22.85
CA TRP A 937 31.41 -10.43 24.00
C TRP A 937 31.12 -11.57 24.98
N PHE A 938 31.72 -11.52 26.17
CA PHE A 938 31.38 -12.42 27.28
C PHE A 938 30.49 -11.69 28.27
N THR A 939 29.39 -12.33 28.66
CA THR A 939 28.33 -11.75 29.49
C THR A 939 27.53 -12.88 30.14
N PHE A 940 26.34 -12.56 30.62
CA PHE A 940 25.40 -13.47 31.25
C PHE A 940 24.06 -13.43 30.51
N ASP A 941 23.17 -14.37 30.80
CA ASP A 941 21.78 -14.35 30.34
C ASP A 941 20.82 -13.84 31.43
N GLU A 942 19.51 -14.03 31.22
CA GLU A 942 18.47 -13.59 32.17
C GLU A 942 18.44 -14.43 33.46
N ASP A 943 19.01 -15.65 33.42
CA ASP A 943 19.07 -16.58 34.55
C ASP A 943 20.41 -16.49 35.30
N GLY A 944 21.34 -15.64 34.83
CA GLY A 944 22.67 -15.45 35.39
C GLY A 944 23.68 -16.52 34.98
N GLU A 945 23.34 -17.32 33.97
CA GLU A 945 24.25 -18.28 33.34
C GLU A 945 25.12 -17.59 32.29
N GLN A 946 26.27 -18.18 31.97
CA GLN A 946 27.21 -17.57 31.03
C GLN A 946 26.63 -17.52 29.61
N ALA A 947 26.76 -16.37 28.96
CA ALA A 947 26.42 -16.18 27.56
C ALA A 947 27.58 -15.53 26.83
N TRP A 948 27.72 -15.82 25.54
CA TRP A 948 28.73 -15.15 24.72
C TRP A 948 28.29 -14.97 23.28
N TYR A 949 28.77 -13.89 22.68
CA TYR A 949 28.47 -13.50 21.30
C TYR A 949 29.76 -13.27 20.53
N LEU A 950 29.74 -13.62 19.26
CA LEU A 950 30.84 -13.40 18.33
C LEU A 950 30.37 -12.50 17.18
N ALA A 951 31.25 -11.64 16.70
CA ALA A 951 30.93 -10.80 15.56
C ALA A 951 32.17 -10.46 14.73
N ALA A 952 31.98 -10.43 13.42
CA ALA A 952 32.95 -9.88 12.47
C ALA A 952 32.41 -8.57 11.91
N GLY A 953 33.28 -7.58 11.76
CA GLY A 953 32.90 -6.23 11.43
C GLY A 953 33.99 -5.46 10.71
N GLU A 954 33.76 -4.16 10.57
CA GLU A 954 34.65 -3.24 9.87
C GLU A 954 35.02 -2.02 10.72
N VAL A 955 36.19 -1.47 10.41
CA VAL A 955 36.75 -0.28 11.04
C VAL A 955 36.49 0.94 10.14
N ARG A 956 35.83 1.96 10.69
CA ARG A 956 35.54 3.23 10.02
C ARG A 956 35.94 4.42 10.89
N GLY A 957 37.11 4.99 10.63
CA GLY A 957 37.67 6.06 11.47
C GLY A 957 37.89 5.56 12.89
N ASN A 958 37.20 6.14 13.87
CA ASN A 958 37.17 5.72 15.28
C ASN A 958 36.02 4.76 15.63
N ARG A 959 35.29 4.25 14.64
CA ARG A 959 34.12 3.40 14.86
C ARG A 959 34.36 1.96 14.42
N LEU A 960 33.89 0.99 15.21
CA LEU A 960 33.72 -0.40 14.78
C LEU A 960 32.25 -0.69 14.55
N ILE A 961 31.92 -1.37 13.46
CA ILE A 961 30.56 -1.72 13.09
C ILE A 961 30.48 -3.25 12.95
N PHE A 962 29.65 -3.86 13.79
CA PHE A 962 29.34 -5.29 13.79
C PHE A 962 27.87 -5.45 13.42
N PRO A 963 27.55 -5.65 12.13
CA PRO A 963 26.16 -5.70 11.66
C PRO A 963 25.43 -6.96 12.14
N GLU A 964 26.16 -8.02 12.46
CA GLU A 964 25.62 -9.31 12.91
C GLU A 964 26.35 -9.76 14.19
N LEU A 965 25.60 -9.85 15.28
CA LEU A 965 25.99 -10.58 16.49
C LEU A 965 25.50 -12.01 16.36
N VAL A 966 26.40 -12.97 16.50
CA VAL A 966 26.09 -14.39 16.39
C VAL A 966 26.16 -15.04 17.77
N GLN A 967 25.11 -15.76 18.11
CA GLN A 967 25.04 -16.66 19.25
C GLN A 967 25.14 -18.10 18.77
N THR A 968 25.80 -18.96 19.55
CA THR A 968 25.94 -20.39 19.25
C THR A 968 25.17 -21.25 20.24
N SER A 969 24.72 -22.41 19.80
CA SER A 969 24.06 -23.42 20.65
C SER A 969 24.31 -24.83 20.12
N GLY A 970 24.05 -25.85 20.93
CA GLY A 970 24.10 -27.27 20.53
C GLY A 970 25.45 -27.98 20.79
N GLY A 971 26.52 -27.24 21.09
CA GLY A 971 27.80 -27.84 21.47
C GLY A 971 27.81 -28.41 22.89
N VAL A 972 28.75 -29.32 23.18
CA VAL A 972 28.99 -29.90 24.51
C VAL A 972 30.49 -29.97 24.80
N PHE A 973 30.90 -29.86 26.07
CA PHE A 973 32.32 -29.95 26.44
C PHE A 973 32.92 -31.35 26.16
N GLY A 974 34.19 -31.35 25.72
CA GLY A 974 35.06 -32.52 25.77
C GLY A 974 34.97 -33.42 24.52
N PRO A 975 35.34 -34.71 24.63
CA PRO A 975 35.56 -35.58 23.48
C PRO A 975 34.29 -35.97 22.70
N ASN A 976 33.11 -35.63 23.23
CA ASN A 976 31.83 -35.84 22.56
C ASN A 976 31.37 -34.62 21.74
N PHE A 977 32.19 -33.57 21.64
CA PHE A 977 31.88 -32.42 20.80
C PHE A 977 31.75 -32.85 19.33
N ASP A 978 30.63 -32.50 18.71
CA ASP A 978 30.38 -32.65 17.27
C ASP A 978 30.12 -31.27 16.66
N PRO A 979 30.93 -30.80 15.69
CA PRO A 979 30.72 -29.50 15.05
C PRO A 979 29.38 -29.42 14.29
N ASP A 980 28.82 -30.55 13.85
CA ASP A 980 27.54 -30.58 13.12
C ASP A 980 26.33 -30.27 14.03
N ASP A 981 26.49 -30.41 15.35
CA ASP A 981 25.46 -30.05 16.33
C ASP A 981 25.40 -28.52 16.60
N VAL A 982 26.43 -27.76 16.19
CA VAL A 982 26.53 -26.34 16.49
C VAL A 982 25.65 -25.49 15.56
N THR A 983 24.63 -24.89 16.12
CA THR A 983 23.77 -23.91 15.44
C THR A 983 24.27 -22.49 15.69
N ARG A 984 24.33 -21.68 14.62
CA ARG A 984 24.73 -20.25 14.67
C ARG A 984 23.53 -19.39 14.33
N THR A 985 23.15 -18.50 15.24
CA THR A 985 21.97 -17.63 15.08
C THR A 985 22.41 -16.17 15.14
N VAL A 986 22.04 -15.39 14.11
CA VAL A 986 22.20 -13.94 14.16
C VAL A 986 21.13 -13.37 15.08
N VAL A 987 21.54 -12.74 16.16
CA VAL A 987 20.66 -12.24 17.23
C VAL A 987 20.65 -10.72 17.32
N GLY A 988 21.59 -10.01 16.69
CA GLY A 988 21.64 -8.56 16.86
C GLY A 988 22.75 -7.85 16.10
N SER A 989 23.10 -6.66 16.58
CA SER A 989 24.19 -5.84 16.07
C SER A 989 24.87 -5.07 17.21
N ALA A 990 26.11 -4.67 17.00
CA ALA A 990 26.88 -3.86 17.94
C ALA A 990 27.72 -2.81 17.21
N SER A 991 28.00 -1.70 17.88
CA SER A 991 28.90 -0.69 17.35
C SER A 991 29.67 0.03 18.45
N PHE A 992 30.98 0.13 18.27
CA PHE A 992 31.89 0.82 19.19
C PHE A 992 32.26 2.17 18.61
N LEU A 993 32.35 3.19 19.46
CA LEU A 993 32.86 4.52 19.13
C LEU A 993 33.98 4.88 20.10
N TYR A 994 35.20 4.97 19.60
CA TYR A 994 36.37 5.27 20.42
C TYR A 994 36.68 6.76 20.47
N GLU A 995 36.96 7.23 21.67
CA GLU A 995 37.38 8.61 21.92
C GLU A 995 38.90 8.71 22.07
N SER A 996 39.51 7.63 22.56
CA SER A 996 40.94 7.54 22.79
C SER A 996 41.41 6.08 22.82
N CYS A 997 42.71 5.89 23.02
CA CYS A 997 43.30 4.58 23.28
C CYS A 997 42.86 3.92 24.60
N SER A 998 42.09 4.60 25.45
CA SER A 998 41.70 4.13 26.78
C SER A 998 40.21 4.22 27.07
N SER A 999 39.42 4.87 26.21
CA SER A 999 38.00 5.10 26.41
C SER A 999 37.22 5.00 25.09
N GLY A 1000 35.98 4.52 25.20
CA GLY A 1000 35.03 4.50 24.11
C GLY A 1000 33.64 4.20 24.63
N THR A 1001 32.68 4.13 23.72
CA THR A 1001 31.31 3.71 24.02
C THR A 1001 30.92 2.56 23.11
N LEU A 1002 30.02 1.71 23.57
CA LEU A 1002 29.39 0.68 22.77
C LEU A 1002 27.89 0.90 22.79
N VAL A 1003 27.25 0.68 21.64
CA VAL A 1003 25.80 0.50 21.54
C VAL A 1003 25.51 -0.88 20.96
N TYR A 1004 24.58 -1.61 21.56
CA TYR A 1004 24.12 -2.91 21.07
C TYR A 1004 22.61 -2.91 20.88
N GLN A 1005 22.16 -3.75 19.95
CA GLN A 1005 20.75 -4.06 19.72
C GLN A 1005 20.61 -5.59 19.63
N LEU A 1006 19.89 -6.16 20.59
CA LEU A 1006 19.45 -7.55 20.65
C LEU A 1006 17.91 -7.58 20.48
N PRO A 1007 17.27 -8.75 20.36
CA PRO A 1007 15.82 -8.83 20.22
C PRO A 1007 15.15 -8.26 21.47
N GLY A 1008 14.27 -7.28 21.29
CA GLY A 1008 13.58 -6.59 22.40
C GLY A 1008 14.45 -5.74 23.32
N ARG A 1009 15.76 -5.62 23.07
CA ARG A 1009 16.71 -4.94 23.98
C ARG A 1009 17.72 -4.09 23.23
N LYS A 1010 17.91 -2.86 23.69
CA LYS A 1010 18.97 -1.96 23.24
C LYS A 1010 19.67 -1.40 24.47
N GLY A 1011 21.00 -1.32 24.43
CA GLY A 1011 21.77 -0.78 25.55
C GLY A 1011 23.06 -0.12 25.10
N ARG A 1012 23.70 0.54 26.06
CA ARG A 1012 24.99 1.21 25.89
C ARG A 1012 25.93 0.85 27.03
N PHE A 1013 27.22 0.84 26.72
CA PHE A 1013 28.29 0.67 27.69
C PHE A 1013 29.31 1.80 27.57
N GLU A 1014 29.80 2.27 28.70
CA GLU A 1014 30.89 3.24 28.81
C GLU A 1014 32.20 2.47 29.02
N LEU A 1015 32.97 2.31 27.95
CA LEU A 1015 34.09 1.38 27.93
C LEU A 1015 35.39 2.00 28.42
N GLN A 1016 36.10 1.23 29.24
CA GLN A 1016 37.49 1.43 29.58
C GLN A 1016 38.33 0.28 29.07
N ARG A 1017 39.55 0.62 28.63
CA ARG A 1017 40.52 -0.38 28.20
C ARG A 1017 41.12 -1.08 29.40
N LEU A 1018 41.06 -2.42 29.40
CA LEU A 1018 41.59 -3.26 30.47
C LEU A 1018 43.03 -3.73 30.17
N THR A 1019 43.31 -4.20 28.94
CA THR A 1019 44.61 -4.81 28.62
C THR A 1019 45.42 -4.00 27.61
N ARG A 1020 46.74 -4.22 27.59
CA ARG A 1020 47.66 -3.67 26.58
C ARG A 1020 48.42 -4.80 25.90
N VAL A 1021 48.01 -5.15 24.69
CA VAL A 1021 48.66 -6.19 23.88
C VAL A 1021 50.05 -5.73 23.46
N MET A 1022 51.05 -6.61 23.63
CA MET A 1022 52.44 -6.35 23.32
C MET A 1022 52.61 -6.17 21.80
N GLY A 1023 53.27 -5.09 21.39
CA GLY A 1023 53.55 -4.77 19.98
C GLY A 1023 52.38 -4.18 19.18
N ALA A 1024 51.14 -4.28 19.66
CA ALA A 1024 49.99 -3.55 19.10
C ALA A 1024 49.91 -2.13 19.69
N ASN A 1025 50.34 -1.13 18.91
CA ASN A 1025 50.50 0.24 19.40
C ASN A 1025 49.21 1.06 19.31
N CYS A 1026 48.95 1.87 20.34
CA CYS A 1026 47.93 2.92 20.32
C CYS A 1026 48.50 4.17 21.01
N GLY A 1027 48.57 5.29 20.29
CA GLY A 1027 49.27 6.50 20.71
C GLY A 1027 50.80 6.33 20.81
N PRO A 1028 51.52 7.24 21.50
CA PRO A 1028 52.98 7.17 21.60
C PRO A 1028 53.45 5.95 22.41
N TYR A 1029 54.06 4.98 21.73
CA TYR A 1029 54.61 3.74 22.32
C TYR A 1029 55.87 3.99 23.17
N LEU A 1030 55.91 3.48 24.40
CA LEU A 1030 57.07 3.56 25.30
C LEU A 1030 57.34 2.26 26.09
N GLY A 1031 56.83 1.11 25.61
CA GLY A 1031 56.91 -0.18 26.32
C GLY A 1031 58.28 -0.88 26.28
N PRO A 1032 58.42 -2.02 27.00
CA PRO A 1032 59.60 -2.90 26.92
C PRO A 1032 59.81 -3.48 25.51
N PRO A 1033 60.96 -4.13 25.22
CA PRO A 1033 61.20 -4.78 23.94
C PRO A 1033 60.14 -5.83 23.62
N ILE A 1034 59.63 -5.82 22.39
CA ILE A 1034 58.66 -6.80 21.89
C ILE A 1034 59.31 -8.19 21.88
N ARG A 1035 58.62 -9.19 22.42
CA ARG A 1035 59.04 -10.60 22.38
C ARG A 1035 58.40 -11.32 21.17
N GLU A 1036 58.96 -12.46 20.76
CA GLU A 1036 58.44 -13.25 19.63
C GLU A 1036 57.01 -13.76 19.90
N GLU A 1037 56.73 -14.15 21.16
CA GLU A 1037 55.42 -14.64 21.59
C GLU A 1037 54.31 -13.57 21.44
N ALA A 1038 54.66 -12.27 21.27
CA ALA A 1038 53.68 -11.23 20.98
C ALA A 1038 52.86 -11.55 19.71
N THR A 1039 53.50 -12.19 18.71
CA THR A 1039 52.86 -12.62 17.46
C THR A 1039 51.84 -13.73 17.66
N GLU A 1040 51.82 -14.40 18.81
CA GLU A 1040 50.85 -15.45 19.16
C GLU A 1040 49.51 -14.89 19.64
N SER A 1041 49.43 -13.57 19.90
CA SER A 1041 48.17 -12.89 20.23
C SER A 1041 47.17 -12.98 19.07
N GLY A 1042 45.90 -13.22 19.41
CA GLY A 1042 44.81 -13.45 18.46
C GLY A 1042 43.94 -14.64 18.85
N SER A 1043 43.11 -15.05 17.90
CA SER A 1043 42.15 -16.14 18.07
C SER A 1043 42.67 -17.46 17.50
N TRP A 1044 42.37 -18.55 18.18
CA TRP A 1044 42.86 -19.90 17.89
C TRP A 1044 41.72 -20.92 18.02
N TYR A 1045 41.69 -21.92 17.15
CA TYR A 1045 40.64 -22.94 17.16
C TYR A 1045 41.14 -24.26 16.59
N ASN A 1046 40.37 -25.34 16.78
CA ASN A 1046 40.60 -26.59 16.07
C ASN A 1046 39.61 -26.69 14.88
N PRO A 1047 40.08 -26.80 13.63
CA PRO A 1047 39.20 -26.97 12.46
C PRO A 1047 38.31 -28.21 12.51
N GLU A 1048 38.71 -29.27 13.23
CA GLU A 1048 37.91 -30.48 13.44
C GLU A 1048 36.88 -30.33 14.57
N GLN A 1049 36.93 -29.23 15.33
CA GLN A 1049 36.00 -28.90 16.41
C GLN A 1049 35.46 -27.47 16.25
N ASP A 1050 35.11 -27.09 15.02
CA ASP A 1050 34.57 -25.76 14.72
C ASP A 1050 33.28 -25.48 15.53
N GLY A 1051 33.29 -24.39 16.30
CA GLY A 1051 32.19 -24.00 17.18
C GLY A 1051 32.63 -23.60 18.60
N HIS A 1052 33.91 -23.81 18.95
CA HIS A 1052 34.55 -23.30 20.16
C HIS A 1052 36.02 -22.90 19.88
N GLY A 1053 36.62 -22.07 20.74
CA GLY A 1053 37.98 -21.58 20.50
C GLY A 1053 38.53 -20.67 21.59
N PHE A 1054 39.78 -20.25 21.41
CA PHE A 1054 40.57 -19.48 22.36
C PHE A 1054 40.88 -18.09 21.82
N VAL A 1055 40.89 -17.09 22.70
CA VAL A 1055 41.43 -15.76 22.45
C VAL A 1055 42.59 -15.54 23.40
N ILE A 1056 43.76 -15.21 22.85
CA ILE A 1056 45.01 -15.08 23.58
C ILE A 1056 45.56 -13.67 23.40
N GLU A 1057 45.92 -13.02 24.51
CA GLU A 1057 46.61 -11.73 24.50
C GLU A 1057 47.91 -11.81 25.30
N VAL A 1058 49.04 -11.63 24.62
CA VAL A 1058 50.34 -11.46 25.27
C VAL A 1058 50.50 -9.99 25.63
N MET A 1059 50.45 -9.66 26.91
CA MET A 1059 50.39 -8.28 27.40
C MET A 1059 51.78 -7.65 27.55
N THR A 1060 51.87 -6.32 27.49
CA THR A 1060 53.14 -5.57 27.61
C THR A 1060 53.91 -5.83 28.92
N GLU A 1061 53.23 -6.33 29.96
CA GLU A 1061 53.83 -6.67 31.26
C GLU A 1061 54.45 -8.09 31.29
N GLY A 1062 54.34 -8.86 30.20
CA GLY A 1062 54.85 -10.23 30.10
C GLY A 1062 53.88 -11.31 30.61
N GLN A 1063 52.66 -10.90 30.99
CA GLN A 1063 51.55 -11.78 31.33
C GLN A 1063 50.77 -12.20 30.08
N VAL A 1064 50.05 -13.31 30.17
CA VAL A 1064 49.20 -13.84 29.10
C VAL A 1064 47.76 -13.90 29.59
N LEU A 1065 46.84 -13.21 28.92
CA LEU A 1065 45.41 -13.35 29.16
C LEU A 1065 44.84 -14.37 28.17
N VAL A 1066 44.03 -15.31 28.67
CA VAL A 1066 43.37 -16.32 27.86
C VAL A 1066 41.89 -16.34 28.18
N TYR A 1067 41.07 -16.32 27.13
CA TYR A 1067 39.67 -16.71 27.17
C TYR A 1067 39.46 -17.97 26.32
N TRP A 1068 38.70 -18.93 26.83
CA TRP A 1068 38.21 -20.08 26.08
C TRP A 1068 36.69 -20.02 26.00
N PHE A 1069 36.17 -19.77 24.81
CA PHE A 1069 34.73 -19.79 24.53
C PHE A 1069 34.32 -21.19 24.09
N ALA A 1070 33.53 -21.87 24.90
CA ALA A 1070 33.11 -23.25 24.67
C ALA A 1070 31.72 -23.50 25.28
N TYR A 1071 31.51 -24.73 25.74
CA TYR A 1071 30.26 -25.21 26.31
C TYR A 1071 30.53 -25.88 27.66
N ASP A 1072 29.52 -25.95 28.52
CA ASP A 1072 29.57 -26.74 29.75
C ASP A 1072 29.23 -28.23 29.49
N LEU A 1073 29.16 -29.01 30.58
CA LEU A 1073 28.81 -30.43 30.51
C LEU A 1073 27.32 -30.69 30.18
N ALA A 1074 26.47 -29.66 30.28
CA ALA A 1074 25.05 -29.71 29.94
C ALA A 1074 24.77 -29.20 28.51
N GLY A 1075 25.76 -28.61 27.85
CA GLY A 1075 25.68 -28.04 26.51
C GLY A 1075 25.27 -26.56 26.46
N ASN A 1076 25.27 -25.88 27.62
CA ASN A 1076 25.08 -24.42 27.66
C ASN A 1076 26.37 -23.72 27.22
N GLN A 1077 26.24 -22.49 26.71
CA GLN A 1077 27.40 -21.64 26.45
C GLN A 1077 28.21 -21.44 27.74
N ALA A 1078 29.53 -21.57 27.65
CA ALA A 1078 30.44 -21.32 28.77
C ALA A 1078 31.67 -20.58 28.28
N TRP A 1079 32.28 -19.79 29.17
CA TRP A 1079 33.57 -19.17 28.91
C TRP A 1079 34.49 -19.33 30.12
N PHE A 1080 35.76 -19.59 29.84
CA PHE A 1080 36.80 -19.78 30.85
C PHE A 1080 37.84 -18.69 30.70
N LEU A 1081 38.29 -18.12 31.81
CA LEU A 1081 39.23 -17.00 31.83
C LEU A 1081 40.43 -17.34 32.73
N GLY A 1082 41.63 -16.93 32.32
CA GLY A 1082 42.79 -16.99 33.20
C GLY A 1082 43.91 -16.07 32.76
N VAL A 1083 44.75 -15.69 33.73
CA VAL A 1083 45.96 -14.89 33.50
C VAL A 1083 47.17 -15.74 33.87
N GLY A 1084 48.12 -15.84 32.95
CA GLY A 1084 49.31 -16.67 33.06
C GLY A 1084 50.60 -15.92 32.75
N GLU A 1085 51.67 -16.69 32.59
CA GLU A 1085 53.02 -16.21 32.30
C GLU A 1085 53.64 -17.01 31.15
N ILE A 1086 54.74 -16.48 30.58
CA ILE A 1086 55.49 -17.19 29.54
C ILE A 1086 56.65 -17.96 30.18
N GLU A 1087 56.61 -19.29 30.10
CA GLU A 1087 57.63 -20.20 30.65
C GLU A 1087 58.36 -20.97 29.53
N GLN A 1088 59.62 -20.64 29.29
CA GLN A 1088 60.46 -21.32 28.28
C GLN A 1088 59.87 -21.31 26.85
N GLY A 1089 59.03 -20.32 26.52
CA GLY A 1089 58.33 -20.19 25.23
C GLY A 1089 56.89 -20.66 25.27
N ASP A 1090 56.48 -21.43 26.28
CA ASP A 1090 55.09 -21.88 26.44
C ASP A 1090 54.28 -20.83 27.21
N LEU A 1091 53.00 -20.68 26.86
CA LEU A 1091 52.06 -19.84 27.60
C LEU A 1091 51.39 -20.69 28.68
N VAL A 1092 51.64 -20.39 29.96
CA VAL A 1092 51.20 -21.22 31.09
C VAL A 1092 50.21 -20.45 31.96
N VAL A 1093 48.97 -20.94 32.03
CA VAL A 1093 47.88 -20.40 32.86
C VAL A 1093 47.54 -21.42 33.95
N SER A 1094 48.08 -21.20 35.15
CA SER A 1094 47.97 -22.16 36.26
C SER A 1094 46.58 -22.19 36.91
N GLU A 1095 45.85 -21.08 36.83
CA GLU A 1095 44.50 -20.96 37.39
C GLU A 1095 43.56 -20.37 36.33
N VAL A 1096 42.55 -21.16 35.99
CA VAL A 1096 41.48 -20.81 35.06
C VAL A 1096 40.16 -20.87 35.81
N TYR A 1097 39.30 -19.91 35.55
CA TYR A 1097 38.04 -19.70 36.26
C TYR A 1097 36.85 -19.75 35.29
N GLN A 1098 35.73 -20.27 35.78
CA GLN A 1098 34.40 -19.96 35.28
C GLN A 1098 33.77 -18.87 36.14
N THR A 1099 32.74 -18.21 35.62
CA THR A 1099 31.97 -17.19 36.34
C THR A 1099 30.49 -17.50 36.32
N ARG A 1100 29.75 -17.02 37.32
CA ARG A 1100 28.27 -16.99 37.33
C ARG A 1100 27.76 -15.90 38.27
N GLY A 1101 26.48 -15.58 38.20
CA GLY A 1101 25.77 -14.81 39.22
C GLY A 1101 25.05 -13.57 38.69
N PRO A 1102 25.75 -12.59 38.09
CA PRO A 1102 25.12 -11.39 37.58
C PRO A 1102 24.13 -11.71 36.45
N VAL A 1103 23.03 -10.96 36.36
CA VAL A 1103 22.04 -11.09 35.27
C VAL A 1103 22.28 -10.03 34.20
N PHE A 1104 21.92 -10.36 32.96
CA PHE A 1104 22.09 -9.45 31.83
C PHE A 1104 21.26 -8.17 31.94
N GLY A 1105 21.87 -7.03 31.59
CA GLY A 1105 21.16 -5.78 31.33
C GLY A 1105 21.12 -4.83 32.54
N PRO A 1106 20.10 -3.96 32.66
CA PRO A 1106 20.06 -2.92 33.69
C PRO A 1106 20.03 -3.42 35.14
N GLU A 1107 19.75 -4.71 35.34
CA GLU A 1107 19.73 -5.37 36.66
C GLU A 1107 21.08 -5.99 37.04
N PHE A 1108 22.12 -5.82 36.21
CA PHE A 1108 23.46 -6.31 36.50
C PHE A 1108 24.01 -5.73 37.81
N ASP A 1109 24.44 -6.60 38.72
CA ASP A 1109 25.17 -6.22 39.94
C ASP A 1109 26.53 -6.91 39.97
N PRO A 1110 27.65 -6.16 39.90
CA PRO A 1110 29.00 -6.72 40.01
C PRO A 1110 29.23 -7.50 41.32
N ALA A 1111 28.48 -7.21 42.39
CA ALA A 1111 28.62 -7.90 43.67
C ALA A 1111 28.15 -9.36 43.63
N ASP A 1112 27.36 -9.74 42.63
CA ASP A 1112 26.85 -11.10 42.46
C ASP A 1112 27.84 -12.02 41.73
N LEU A 1113 28.95 -11.48 41.21
CA LEU A 1113 29.97 -12.23 40.49
C LEU A 1113 30.68 -13.26 41.38
N GLU A 1114 30.53 -14.54 41.05
CA GLU A 1114 31.27 -15.64 41.66
C GLU A 1114 32.33 -16.19 40.68
N LEU A 1115 33.60 -16.20 41.12
CA LEU A 1115 34.69 -16.89 40.40
C LEU A 1115 34.79 -18.34 40.88
N ILE A 1116 34.58 -19.28 39.96
CA ILE A 1116 34.63 -20.72 40.23
C ILE A 1116 35.95 -21.26 39.66
N PRO A 1117 36.89 -21.73 40.49
CA PRO A 1117 38.11 -22.37 40.01
C PRO A 1117 37.77 -23.58 39.13
N TRP A 1118 38.25 -23.57 37.90
CA TRP A 1118 38.00 -24.61 36.91
C TRP A 1118 39.20 -25.53 36.71
N GLY A 1119 40.40 -24.99 36.46
CA GLY A 1119 41.54 -25.81 36.07
C GLY A 1119 42.78 -25.04 35.63
N SER A 1120 43.56 -25.62 34.72
CA SER A 1120 44.78 -25.00 34.15
C SER A 1120 44.90 -25.23 32.64
N LEU A 1121 45.64 -24.36 31.95
CA LEU A 1121 45.92 -24.41 30.52
C LEU A 1121 47.42 -24.21 30.25
N ARG A 1122 47.96 -24.94 29.27
CA ARG A 1122 49.32 -24.74 28.74
C ARG A 1122 49.29 -24.78 27.22
N PHE A 1123 49.77 -23.72 26.59
CA PHE A 1123 49.86 -23.57 25.14
C PHE A 1123 51.31 -23.70 24.66
N ASP A 1124 51.51 -24.55 23.66
CA ASP A 1124 52.76 -24.75 22.90
C ASP A 1124 52.44 -24.29 21.47
N LEU A 1125 52.66 -23.00 21.20
CA LEU A 1125 52.29 -22.33 19.96
C LEU A 1125 53.53 -21.96 19.16
N ASN A 1126 53.35 -21.94 17.84
CA ASN A 1126 54.14 -21.10 16.96
C ASN A 1126 53.20 -20.09 16.31
N CYS A 1127 53.68 -19.35 15.32
CA CYS A 1127 52.88 -18.37 14.59
C CYS A 1127 51.52 -18.90 14.06
N ASN A 1128 51.47 -20.09 13.46
CA ASN A 1128 50.32 -20.52 12.64
C ASN A 1128 49.58 -21.75 13.20
N ALA A 1129 50.24 -22.51 14.06
CA ALA A 1129 49.71 -23.74 14.63
C ALA A 1129 50.30 -23.99 16.01
N GLY A 1130 49.68 -24.89 16.76
CA GLY A 1130 50.18 -25.34 18.03
C GLY A 1130 49.19 -26.26 18.69
N ARG A 1131 49.27 -26.35 20.01
CA ARG A 1131 48.32 -27.13 20.81
C ARG A 1131 48.11 -26.50 22.16
N VAL A 1132 46.97 -26.83 22.75
CA VAL A 1132 46.68 -26.56 24.15
C VAL A 1132 46.47 -27.85 24.90
N THR A 1133 47.06 -27.94 26.10
CA THR A 1133 46.76 -28.98 27.08
C THR A 1133 45.99 -28.36 28.23
N TYR A 1134 44.93 -29.04 28.68
CA TYR A 1134 44.07 -28.57 29.76
C TYR A 1134 43.92 -29.64 30.84
N ASP A 1135 43.74 -29.20 32.09
CA ASP A 1135 43.43 -30.07 33.24
C ASP A 1135 42.31 -29.42 34.07
N GLY A 1136 41.08 -29.89 33.87
CA GLY A 1136 39.87 -29.45 34.55
C GLY A 1136 39.69 -30.16 35.89
N SER A 1137 39.77 -29.38 36.97
CA SER A 1137 39.63 -29.83 38.36
C SER A 1137 38.18 -30.10 38.78
N ILE A 1138 37.19 -29.55 38.05
CA ILE A 1138 35.76 -29.82 38.26
C ILE A 1138 35.41 -31.19 37.68
N ALA A 1139 34.67 -31.98 38.47
CA ALA A 1139 34.27 -33.33 38.08
C ALA A 1139 33.50 -33.35 36.75
N GLY A 1140 34.00 -34.11 35.78
CA GLY A 1140 33.39 -34.27 34.45
C GLY A 1140 34.21 -33.62 33.32
N TYR A 1141 34.96 -32.55 33.59
CA TYR A 1141 35.79 -31.87 32.57
C TYR A 1141 37.06 -32.66 32.24
N GLY A 1142 37.78 -33.17 33.25
CA GLY A 1142 38.97 -34.00 33.07
C GLY A 1142 40.13 -33.26 32.38
N ALA A 1143 41.11 -34.02 31.89
CA ALA A 1143 42.28 -33.47 31.19
C ALA A 1143 42.29 -33.89 29.71
N GLY A 1144 42.80 -33.03 28.84
CA GLY A 1144 42.84 -33.27 27.41
C GLY A 1144 43.85 -32.40 26.65
N GLU A 1145 43.96 -32.67 25.35
CA GLU A 1145 44.83 -31.95 24.41
C GLU A 1145 44.02 -31.61 23.15
N ILE A 1146 44.21 -30.40 22.64
CA ILE A 1146 43.52 -29.89 21.44
C ILE A 1146 44.58 -29.29 20.51
N GLU A 1147 44.65 -29.79 19.27
CA GLU A 1147 45.43 -29.19 18.20
C GLU A 1147 44.79 -27.86 17.77
N LEU A 1148 45.61 -26.83 17.60
CA LEU A 1148 45.17 -25.47 17.31
C LEU A 1148 45.75 -24.97 15.99
N GLN A 1149 44.88 -24.30 15.23
CA GLN A 1149 45.23 -23.46 14.10
C GLN A 1149 44.86 -22.02 14.42
N ARG A 1150 45.68 -21.09 13.93
CA ARG A 1150 45.40 -19.66 14.03
C ARG A 1150 44.16 -19.27 13.23
N LEU A 1151 43.22 -18.58 13.87
CA LEU A 1151 42.01 -18.05 13.25
C LEU A 1151 42.19 -16.58 12.85
N SER A 1152 42.88 -15.78 13.67
CA SER A 1152 43.10 -14.36 13.42
C SER A 1152 44.53 -13.91 13.75
N SER A 1153 44.97 -12.85 13.08
CA SER A 1153 46.22 -12.13 13.37
C SER A 1153 45.91 -10.66 13.57
N LEU A 1154 46.38 -10.10 14.68
CA LEU A 1154 46.23 -8.68 14.98
C LEU A 1154 47.06 -7.84 14.00
N ASP A 1155 46.51 -6.71 13.58
CA ASP A 1155 47.17 -5.74 12.69
C ASP A 1155 48.51 -5.30 13.28
N GLY A 1156 49.59 -5.34 12.48
CA GLY A 1156 50.95 -5.00 12.92
C GLY A 1156 51.65 -6.05 13.79
N LEU A 1157 51.02 -7.21 14.03
CA LEU A 1157 51.61 -8.38 14.69
C LEU A 1157 51.60 -9.60 13.75
N GLU A 1158 51.65 -9.39 12.45
CA GLU A 1158 51.74 -10.47 11.49
C GLU A 1158 53.08 -11.20 11.62
N CYS A 1159 53.05 -12.50 11.42
CA CYS A 1159 54.26 -13.29 11.42
C CYS A 1159 55.11 -12.98 10.17
N ALA A 1160 56.42 -13.04 10.34
CA ALA A 1160 57.33 -12.99 9.20
C ALA A 1160 57.18 -14.28 8.36
N ASP A 1161 57.04 -14.11 7.04
CA ASP A 1161 57.01 -15.19 6.04
C ASP A 1161 58.29 -16.06 6.01
#